data_AF-A0A365YDU9-F1
#
_entry.id   AF-A0A365YDU9-F1
#
_cell.length_a   1.000
_cell.length_b   1.000
_cell.length_c   1.000
_cell.angle_alpha   90.00
_cell.angle_beta   90.00
_cell.angle_gamma   90.00
#
_symmetry.space_group_name_H-M   'P 1'
#
loop_
_entity.id
_entity.type
_entity.pdbx_description
1 polymer ?
#
loop_
_entity_poly.entity_id
_entity_poly.type
_entity_poly.pdbx_seq_one_letter_code
_entity_poly.pdbx_strand_id
1 'polypeptide(L)'
;MTTLRLALSELKRMTRGTLPKLALIAITCVPLLYGALYLYANWDPQSNLDNVTAAVVNLDEGATVDGKEKQVGDTVVESLDEDGTFSWAQLDTREAAEQAVSDGTYAFAMILPEDFSAALTSPGDFKDATQADIVLLTNDANNFMVSNFAKTLAGEVRTSVANEVGTETASAMIAGFVDIHQSMGEAADGAKQVYEGTLSLGDGVLTLADGTTKLVDGSSQLADGTLALKAGTSSLSTGLDSLVAGQGKLADGADSLASGAAELSAGAGKLSAGLDTLESKTAALPDSVKRLDDGAHSAKKAADQLAAGSKQVADGNAKLAATADGAIEVIDQLQADAKDRLGQVEDAMSQRLDALVASGALSEEQAEKIAKDLAGAVDDSTASQAVKDEAAKVRAELGAVQSSLDALAGGSQQVADGNAELAKGLGTLSAGTGKLNAAVPSLVEGISTAADGGSDLASGAKTLASGASTLAGGQHDALDGATQAASGAGELDSGAGALVDGSGALHSGLVQLSEGVGELSDGTTQLEDGSGELSSGLADGVGQVPDPDAKTSDKLANVIGDPVSVTQQKQAEAHAYGEGLAPFFMTLATFIGVLILTQVVRPITTRALASNGVNWKIAIGGWLPFAGLALLQTSLLFAVVHFGLGLNTAHPWLTWGLFLLAALCFSALIQGIYALLGTAGKFVVLVLMVLQLVTAGGTFPWETLPEPLHVLHQILPMSSVVLGMRHLMYGADLGMLSAIGGVLVGYTLLGLGCSLLAVRLHKTWTLKTLQPELGE
;
A
#
# COMPACT_ATOMS: atom_id res chain seq x y z
N MET A 1 -112.34 7.78 65.53
CA MET A 1 -111.12 8.58 65.79
C MET A 1 -110.16 8.42 64.63
N THR A 2 -109.49 9.49 64.19
CA THR A 2 -108.38 9.39 63.22
C THR A 2 -107.16 8.74 63.89
N THR A 3 -106.36 8.00 63.12
CA THR A 3 -105.11 7.33 63.56
C THR A 3 -104.19 8.30 64.30
N LEU A 4 -104.08 9.53 63.79
CA LEU A 4 -103.25 10.59 64.35
C LEU A 4 -103.67 11.02 65.76
N ARG A 5 -104.98 11.11 66.03
CA ARG A 5 -105.50 11.51 67.35
C ARG A 5 -105.24 10.44 68.42
N LEU A 6 -105.28 9.15 68.04
CA LEU A 6 -104.93 8.05 68.94
C LEU A 6 -103.46 8.15 69.36
N ALA A 7 -102.57 8.30 68.39
CA ALA A 7 -101.13 8.44 68.62
C ALA A 7 -100.80 9.67 69.49
N LEU A 8 -101.40 10.83 69.18
CA LEU A 8 -101.22 12.06 69.97
C LEU A 8 -101.73 11.91 71.41
N SER A 9 -102.82 11.16 71.63
CA SER A 9 -103.33 10.93 72.99
C SER A 9 -102.38 10.06 73.84
N GLU A 10 -101.75 9.07 73.22
CA GLU A 10 -100.77 8.18 73.84
C GLU A 10 -99.46 8.94 74.16
N LEU A 11 -98.99 9.75 73.23
CA LEU A 11 -97.84 10.64 73.42
C LEU A 11 -98.10 11.67 74.54
N LYS A 12 -99.31 12.23 74.61
CA LYS A 12 -99.70 13.16 75.69
C LYS A 12 -99.81 12.48 77.05
N ARG A 13 -100.13 11.18 77.10
CA ARG A 13 -100.08 10.37 78.33
C ARG A 13 -98.63 10.20 78.79
N MET A 14 -97.73 9.87 77.87
CA MET A 14 -96.31 9.63 78.17
C MET A 14 -95.55 10.91 78.55
N THR A 15 -96.05 12.08 78.15
CA THR A 15 -95.42 13.37 78.44
C THR A 15 -96.06 14.12 79.62
N ARG A 16 -97.07 13.54 80.30
CA ARG A 16 -97.71 14.12 81.49
C ARG A 16 -97.11 13.53 82.76
N GLY A 17 -96.21 14.29 83.40
CA GLY A 17 -95.52 13.94 84.65
C GLY A 17 -93.99 14.08 84.52
N THR A 18 -93.29 14.28 85.63
CA THR A 18 -91.81 14.38 85.65
C THR A 18 -91.14 13.00 85.50
N LEU A 19 -91.64 11.98 86.20
CA LEU A 19 -91.08 10.62 86.16
C LEU A 19 -91.13 9.97 84.76
N PRO A 20 -92.27 10.01 84.02
CA PRO A 20 -92.32 9.49 82.64
C PRO A 20 -91.42 10.25 81.65
N LYS A 21 -91.23 11.56 81.83
CA LYS A 21 -90.31 12.37 81.02
C LYS A 21 -88.85 11.96 81.23
N LEU A 22 -88.44 11.78 82.49
CA LEU A 22 -87.09 11.32 82.82
C LEU A 22 -86.84 9.89 82.31
N ALA A 23 -87.81 8.99 82.43
CA ALA A 23 -87.73 7.64 81.86
C ALA A 23 -87.60 7.68 80.32
N LEU A 24 -88.32 8.57 79.65
CA LEU A 24 -88.24 8.76 78.20
C LEU A 24 -86.87 9.30 77.75
N ILE A 25 -86.30 10.28 78.48
CA ILE A 25 -84.96 10.81 78.23
C ILE A 25 -83.91 9.71 78.45
N ALA A 26 -83.95 9.02 79.59
CA ALA A 26 -83.00 7.95 79.91
C ALA A 26 -82.98 6.85 78.84
N ILE A 27 -84.15 6.41 78.36
CA ILE A 27 -84.25 5.38 77.31
C ILE A 27 -83.77 5.88 75.95
N THR A 28 -84.06 7.14 75.61
CA THR A 28 -83.55 7.77 74.39
C THR A 28 -82.02 7.86 74.38
N CYS A 29 -81.38 7.92 75.55
CA CYS A 29 -79.92 7.96 75.70
C CYS A 29 -79.24 6.58 75.69
N VAL A 30 -79.95 5.46 75.90
CA VAL A 30 -79.30 4.13 75.94
C VAL A 30 -78.61 3.75 74.63
N PRO A 31 -79.18 4.02 73.44
CA PRO A 31 -78.47 3.81 72.18
C PRO A 31 -77.16 4.59 72.07
N LEU A 32 -77.06 5.78 72.69
CA LEU A 32 -75.83 6.58 72.68
C LEU A 32 -74.70 5.91 73.46
N LEU A 33 -75.01 5.31 74.62
CA LEU A 33 -74.02 4.63 75.45
C LEU A 33 -73.39 3.42 74.75
N TYR A 34 -74.16 2.68 73.96
CA TYR A 34 -73.62 1.51 73.26
C TYR A 34 -73.01 1.88 71.89
N GLY A 35 -73.68 2.73 71.11
CA GLY A 35 -73.24 3.09 69.77
C GLY A 35 -72.10 4.10 69.74
N ALA A 36 -72.20 5.20 70.48
CA ALA A 36 -71.21 6.29 70.40
C ALA A 36 -69.99 6.05 71.29
N LEU A 37 -70.16 5.55 72.51
CA LEU A 37 -69.01 5.33 73.43
C LEU A 37 -68.07 4.22 72.95
N TYR A 38 -68.61 3.13 72.38
CA TYR A 38 -67.78 2.06 71.82
C TYR A 38 -66.97 2.54 70.62
N LEU A 39 -67.61 3.32 69.72
CA LEU A 39 -66.94 3.92 68.58
C LEU A 39 -65.88 4.93 69.02
N TYR A 40 -66.13 5.74 70.06
CA TYR A 40 -65.13 6.64 70.64
C TYR A 40 -63.87 5.89 71.11
N ALA A 41 -64.05 4.79 71.86
CA ALA A 41 -62.93 4.01 72.39
C ALA A 41 -62.10 3.30 71.32
N ASN A 42 -62.64 3.11 70.10
CA ASN A 42 -61.99 2.41 68.99
C ASN A 42 -61.93 3.28 67.73
N TRP A 43 -61.94 4.61 67.87
CA TRP A 43 -62.12 5.49 66.72
C TRP A 43 -60.92 5.46 65.77
N ASP A 44 -59.72 5.54 66.34
CA ASP A 44 -58.47 5.55 65.58
C ASP A 44 -57.32 4.96 66.41
N PRO A 45 -57.23 3.63 66.53
CA PRO A 45 -56.15 2.96 67.23
C PRO A 45 -54.81 3.01 66.45
N GLN A 46 -54.82 3.34 65.16
CA GLN A 46 -53.63 3.34 64.30
C GLN A 46 -52.77 4.60 64.48
N SER A 47 -53.39 5.77 64.68
CA SER A 47 -52.65 7.00 64.99
C SER A 47 -52.03 7.04 66.39
N ASN A 48 -52.28 6.03 67.22
CA ASN A 48 -51.72 5.89 68.57
C ASN A 48 -50.66 4.78 68.65
N LEU A 49 -50.15 4.29 67.51
CA LEU A 49 -49.10 3.26 67.45
C LEU A 49 -47.74 3.74 67.96
N ASP A 50 -47.51 5.06 68.02
CA ASP A 50 -46.38 5.70 68.69
C ASP A 50 -46.28 5.32 70.18
N ASN A 51 -47.40 5.00 70.83
CA ASN A 51 -47.43 4.51 72.20
C ASN A 51 -47.03 3.02 72.32
N VAL A 52 -46.87 2.31 71.20
CA VAL A 52 -46.39 0.93 71.17
C VAL A 52 -44.87 0.97 71.04
N THR A 53 -44.20 0.49 72.08
CA THR A 53 -42.74 0.39 72.10
C THR A 53 -42.29 -0.81 71.26
N ALA A 54 -41.45 -0.55 70.26
CA ALA A 54 -40.79 -1.56 69.43
C ALA A 54 -39.27 -1.47 69.65
N ALA A 55 -38.55 -2.55 69.38
CA ALA A 55 -37.10 -2.55 69.44
C ALA A 55 -36.47 -2.71 68.06
N VAL A 56 -35.31 -2.09 67.85
CA VAL A 56 -34.46 -2.35 66.69
C VAL A 56 -33.08 -2.76 67.18
N VAL A 57 -32.51 -3.81 66.59
CA VAL A 57 -31.14 -4.26 66.84
C VAL A 57 -30.41 -4.13 65.52
N ASN A 58 -29.42 -3.24 65.45
CA ASN A 58 -28.51 -3.19 64.32
C ASN A 58 -27.23 -3.93 64.68
N LEU A 59 -27.02 -5.12 64.10
CA LEU A 59 -25.77 -5.86 64.22
C LEU A 59 -24.88 -5.66 62.99
N ASP A 60 -25.35 -4.95 61.95
CA ASP A 60 -24.65 -4.75 60.68
C ASP A 60 -23.26 -4.12 60.87
N GLU A 61 -22.22 -4.77 60.33
CA GLU A 61 -20.85 -4.26 60.40
C GLU A 61 -20.50 -3.33 59.21
N GLY A 62 -21.41 -3.15 58.25
CA GLY A 62 -21.16 -2.38 57.04
C GLY A 62 -20.40 -3.16 55.95
N ALA A 63 -20.14 -2.51 54.81
CA ALA A 63 -19.41 -3.09 53.69
C ALA A 63 -18.49 -2.08 53.01
N THR A 64 -17.39 -2.52 52.40
CA THR A 64 -16.53 -1.65 51.58
C THR A 64 -16.71 -1.96 50.10
N VAL A 65 -17.16 -0.97 49.33
CA VAL A 65 -17.31 -1.06 47.87
C VAL A 65 -16.49 0.07 47.24
N ASP A 66 -15.58 -0.27 46.31
CA ASP A 66 -14.72 0.68 45.62
C ASP A 66 -13.94 1.64 46.55
N GLY A 67 -13.51 1.13 47.71
CA GLY A 67 -12.77 1.89 48.71
C GLY A 67 -13.60 2.88 49.55
N LYS A 68 -14.95 2.83 49.44
CA LYS A 68 -15.88 3.60 50.26
C LYS A 68 -16.63 2.67 51.22
N GLU A 69 -16.73 3.04 52.49
CA GLU A 69 -17.60 2.34 53.44
C GLU A 69 -19.07 2.66 53.16
N LYS A 70 -19.90 1.62 53.17
CA LYS A 70 -21.36 1.65 53.01
C LYS A 70 -21.97 1.00 54.25
N GLN A 71 -22.77 1.77 55.00
CA GLN A 71 -23.43 1.35 56.24
C GLN A 71 -24.93 1.47 56.05
N VAL A 72 -25.51 0.51 55.32
CA VAL A 72 -26.93 0.49 54.95
C VAL A 72 -27.80 0.21 56.19
N GLY A 73 -27.34 -0.61 57.13
CA GLY A 73 -28.07 -0.89 58.36
C GLY A 73 -28.34 0.36 59.18
N ASP A 74 -27.35 1.27 59.30
CA ASP A 74 -27.52 2.54 60.00
C ASP A 74 -28.55 3.45 59.32
N THR A 75 -28.57 3.46 57.98
CA THR A 75 -29.56 4.22 57.20
C THR A 75 -30.98 3.68 57.44
N VAL A 76 -31.13 2.36 57.57
CA VAL A 76 -32.43 1.73 57.91
C VAL A 76 -32.87 2.10 59.33
N VAL A 77 -31.96 2.09 60.31
CA VAL A 77 -32.29 2.49 61.69
C VAL A 77 -32.69 3.95 61.77
N GLU A 78 -31.95 4.85 61.11
CA GLU A 78 -32.28 6.28 61.05
C GLU A 78 -33.65 6.51 60.41
N SER A 79 -33.93 5.81 59.30
CA SER A 79 -35.23 5.91 58.61
C SER A 79 -36.39 5.41 59.47
N LEU A 80 -36.18 4.35 60.25
CA LEU A 80 -37.19 3.81 61.17
C LEU A 80 -37.49 4.77 62.32
N ASP A 81 -36.48 5.48 62.83
CA ASP A 81 -36.64 6.49 63.87
C ASP A 81 -37.34 7.75 63.34
N GLU A 82 -36.99 8.20 62.11
CA GLU A 82 -37.62 9.35 61.46
C GLU A 82 -39.10 9.12 61.09
N ASP A 83 -39.48 7.89 60.68
CA ASP A 83 -40.85 7.54 60.28
C ASP A 83 -41.86 7.71 61.43
N GLY A 84 -41.42 7.50 62.68
CA GLY A 84 -42.19 7.81 63.89
C GLY A 84 -43.47 6.99 64.10
N THR A 85 -43.73 5.97 63.27
CA THR A 85 -44.93 5.11 63.39
C THR A 85 -44.94 4.30 64.68
N PHE A 86 -43.77 3.91 65.19
CA PHE A 86 -43.58 3.21 66.47
C PHE A 86 -42.55 3.95 67.31
N SER A 87 -42.62 3.82 68.64
CA SER A 87 -41.53 4.28 69.50
C SER A 87 -40.42 3.22 69.49
N TRP A 88 -39.39 3.46 68.70
CA TRP A 88 -38.25 2.57 68.58
C TRP A 88 -37.27 2.75 69.73
N ALA A 89 -36.85 1.62 70.30
CA ALA A 89 -35.72 1.56 71.21
C ALA A 89 -34.63 0.71 70.58
N GLN A 90 -33.43 1.27 70.49
CA GLN A 90 -32.28 0.51 70.01
C GLN A 90 -31.77 -0.41 71.13
N LEU A 91 -31.60 -1.69 70.82
CA LEU A 91 -31.02 -2.68 71.72
C LEU A 91 -29.70 -3.19 71.13
N ASP A 92 -28.75 -3.49 72.01
CA ASP A 92 -27.39 -3.85 71.59
C ASP A 92 -27.25 -5.32 71.19
N THR A 93 -28.18 -6.19 71.60
CA THR A 93 -28.05 -7.64 71.37
C THR A 93 -29.37 -8.29 70.97
N ARG A 94 -29.27 -9.35 70.18
CA ARG A 94 -30.41 -10.20 69.79
C ARG A 94 -31.11 -10.80 70.99
N GLU A 95 -30.35 -11.28 71.97
CA GLU A 95 -30.89 -11.92 73.18
C GLU A 95 -31.73 -10.94 74.01
N ALA A 96 -31.29 -9.68 74.11
CA ALA A 96 -32.06 -8.64 74.78
C ALA A 96 -33.39 -8.38 74.07
N ALA A 97 -33.40 -8.35 72.73
CA ALA A 97 -34.61 -8.21 71.94
C ALA A 97 -35.55 -9.40 72.09
N GLU A 98 -35.04 -10.63 72.04
CA GLU A 98 -35.84 -11.85 72.26
C GLU A 98 -36.49 -11.87 73.65
N GLN A 99 -35.73 -11.53 74.69
CA GLN A 99 -36.24 -11.48 76.06
C GLN A 99 -37.30 -10.38 76.22
N ALA A 100 -37.02 -9.17 75.73
CA ALA A 100 -37.91 -8.03 75.88
C ALA A 100 -39.20 -8.15 75.06
N VAL A 101 -39.18 -8.88 73.95
CA VAL A 101 -40.40 -9.28 73.22
C VAL A 101 -41.13 -10.42 73.92
N SER A 102 -40.40 -11.34 74.56
CA SER A 102 -41.00 -12.46 75.30
C SER A 102 -41.76 -12.00 76.55
N ASP A 103 -41.16 -11.12 77.36
CA ASP A 103 -41.76 -10.61 78.60
C ASP A 103 -42.77 -9.46 78.41
N GLY A 104 -42.87 -8.94 77.19
CA GLY A 104 -43.82 -7.90 76.80
C GLY A 104 -43.34 -6.46 77.02
N THR A 105 -42.05 -6.25 77.30
CA THR A 105 -41.42 -4.93 77.37
C THR A 105 -41.47 -4.19 76.02
N TYR A 106 -41.23 -4.91 74.93
CA TYR A 106 -41.44 -4.42 73.56
C TYR A 106 -42.46 -5.31 72.85
N ALA A 107 -43.29 -4.71 72.02
CA ALA A 107 -44.33 -5.46 71.31
C ALA A 107 -43.77 -6.33 70.19
N PHE A 108 -42.67 -5.88 69.56
CA PHE A 108 -41.89 -6.63 68.59
C PHE A 108 -40.47 -6.04 68.50
N ALA A 109 -39.56 -6.77 67.85
CA ALA A 109 -38.22 -6.28 67.55
C ALA A 109 -37.81 -6.59 66.11
N MET A 110 -37.10 -5.66 65.45
CA MET A 110 -36.48 -5.85 64.15
C MET A 110 -34.97 -5.98 64.33
N ILE A 111 -34.37 -7.02 63.75
CA ILE A 111 -32.94 -7.27 63.83
C ILE A 111 -32.35 -7.24 62.43
N LEU A 112 -31.34 -6.40 62.24
CA LEU A 112 -30.46 -6.37 61.07
C LEU A 112 -29.21 -7.22 61.40
N PRO A 113 -28.96 -8.33 60.69
CA PRO A 113 -27.80 -9.19 60.93
C PRO A 113 -26.46 -8.53 60.59
N GLU A 114 -25.36 -9.14 61.06
CA GLU A 114 -23.97 -8.64 60.87
C GLU A 114 -23.57 -8.44 59.41
N ASP A 115 -24.09 -9.27 58.51
CA ASP A 115 -23.76 -9.28 57.09
C ASP A 115 -24.75 -8.46 56.24
N PHE A 116 -25.63 -7.66 56.83
CA PHE A 116 -26.71 -6.98 56.11
C PHE A 116 -26.20 -6.07 54.96
N SER A 117 -25.29 -5.14 55.24
CA SER A 117 -24.70 -4.27 54.20
C SER A 117 -23.79 -5.03 53.23
N ALA A 118 -23.07 -6.04 53.73
CA ALA A 118 -22.18 -6.87 52.91
C ALA A 118 -22.99 -7.68 51.89
N ALA A 119 -24.10 -8.28 52.31
CA ALA A 119 -25.00 -9.02 51.45
C ALA A 119 -25.67 -8.11 50.41
N LEU A 120 -26.08 -6.89 50.78
CA LEU A 120 -26.64 -5.91 49.83
C LEU A 120 -25.66 -5.44 48.75
N THR A 121 -24.37 -5.42 49.06
CA THR A 121 -23.31 -4.96 48.14
C THR A 121 -22.57 -6.12 47.44
N SER A 122 -22.81 -7.35 47.88
CA SER A 122 -22.23 -8.58 47.32
C SER A 122 -22.46 -8.83 45.82
N PRO A 123 -23.53 -8.32 45.15
CA PRO A 123 -23.68 -8.51 43.70
C PRO A 123 -22.53 -7.96 42.84
N GLY A 124 -21.65 -7.12 43.39
CA GLY A 124 -20.41 -6.68 42.73
C GLY A 124 -19.35 -7.78 42.57
N ASP A 125 -19.39 -8.85 43.38
CA ASP A 125 -18.56 -10.04 43.22
C ASP A 125 -19.45 -11.24 42.82
N PHE A 126 -19.46 -11.54 41.52
CA PHE A 126 -20.34 -12.56 40.94
C PHE A 126 -20.21 -13.96 41.55
N LYS A 127 -19.15 -14.27 42.28
CA LYS A 127 -18.93 -15.61 42.85
C LYS A 127 -19.44 -15.75 44.29
N ASP A 128 -19.50 -14.65 45.04
CA ASP A 128 -19.79 -14.65 46.48
C ASP A 128 -21.10 -13.91 46.83
N ALA A 129 -21.97 -13.68 45.84
CA ALA A 129 -23.24 -12.97 46.03
C ALA A 129 -24.21 -13.70 46.99
N THR A 130 -24.68 -12.99 48.01
CA THR A 130 -25.62 -13.45 49.05
C THR A 130 -26.83 -12.52 49.17
N GLN A 131 -27.93 -13.01 49.75
CA GLN A 131 -29.14 -12.22 49.94
C GLN A 131 -29.16 -11.64 51.36
N ALA A 132 -29.45 -10.34 51.49
CA ALA A 132 -29.61 -9.70 52.79
C ALA A 132 -30.95 -10.08 53.45
N ASP A 133 -30.89 -10.39 54.76
CA ASP A 133 -32.03 -10.80 55.57
C ASP A 133 -32.39 -9.73 56.62
N ILE A 134 -33.69 -9.60 56.93
CA ILE A 134 -34.20 -8.80 58.06
C ILE A 134 -34.99 -9.75 58.95
N VAL A 135 -34.65 -9.83 60.24
CA VAL A 135 -35.31 -10.74 61.18
C VAL A 135 -36.32 -9.97 62.02
N LEU A 136 -37.60 -10.38 61.95
CA LEU A 136 -38.67 -9.81 62.76
C LEU A 136 -39.08 -10.75 63.90
N LEU A 137 -38.97 -10.27 65.13
CA LEU A 137 -39.38 -10.98 66.35
C LEU A 137 -40.72 -10.44 66.86
N THR A 138 -41.73 -11.29 66.96
CA THR A 138 -43.07 -10.94 67.46
C THR A 138 -43.54 -11.97 68.49
N ASN A 139 -44.37 -11.54 69.45
CA ASN A 139 -45.03 -12.44 70.39
C ASN A 139 -46.55 -12.20 70.41
N ASP A 140 -47.29 -13.07 69.72
CA ASP A 140 -48.75 -12.98 69.59
C ASP A 140 -49.49 -13.12 70.94
N ALA A 141 -48.86 -13.69 71.97
CA ALA A 141 -49.43 -13.77 73.31
C ALA A 141 -49.52 -12.40 74.01
N ASN A 142 -48.67 -11.44 73.61
CA ASN A 142 -48.66 -10.09 74.15
C ASN A 142 -49.66 -9.18 73.41
N ASN A 143 -49.64 -9.18 72.07
CA ASN A 143 -50.63 -8.47 71.26
C ASN A 143 -50.68 -8.96 69.81
N PHE A 144 -51.69 -9.77 69.46
CA PHE A 144 -51.89 -10.30 68.11
C PHE A 144 -52.03 -9.23 67.01
N MET A 145 -52.63 -8.07 67.31
CA MET A 145 -52.81 -7.02 66.30
C MET A 145 -51.48 -6.35 65.94
N VAL A 146 -50.61 -6.14 66.93
CA VAL A 146 -49.30 -5.50 66.71
C VAL A 146 -48.39 -6.38 65.86
N SER A 147 -48.41 -7.70 66.04
CA SER A 147 -47.66 -8.62 65.19
C SER A 147 -47.99 -8.51 63.70
N ASN A 148 -49.26 -8.23 63.36
CA ASN A 148 -49.67 -8.04 61.97
C ASN A 148 -49.20 -6.69 61.40
N PHE A 149 -49.19 -5.62 62.21
CA PHE A 149 -48.60 -4.34 61.79
C PHE A 149 -47.09 -4.45 61.59
N ALA A 150 -46.39 -5.12 62.49
CA ALA A 150 -44.94 -5.35 62.42
C ALA A 150 -44.54 -6.11 61.14
N LYS A 151 -45.32 -7.13 60.74
CA LYS A 151 -45.09 -7.89 59.49
C LYS A 151 -45.25 -7.03 58.23
N THR A 152 -46.26 -6.16 58.20
CA THR A 152 -46.46 -5.23 57.07
C THR A 152 -45.29 -4.26 56.95
N LEU A 153 -44.86 -3.67 58.06
CA LEU A 153 -43.73 -2.73 58.08
C LEU A 153 -42.41 -3.38 57.64
N ALA A 154 -42.10 -4.60 58.11
CA ALA A 154 -40.91 -5.32 57.67
C ALA A 154 -40.92 -5.60 56.15
N GLY A 155 -42.11 -5.78 55.56
CA GLY A 155 -42.26 -5.90 54.11
C GLY A 155 -41.95 -4.59 53.38
N GLU A 156 -42.43 -3.46 53.89
CA GLU A 156 -42.19 -2.13 53.30
C GLU A 156 -40.71 -1.73 53.37
N VAL A 157 -40.05 -1.94 54.52
CA VAL A 157 -38.60 -1.70 54.70
C VAL A 157 -37.78 -2.52 53.70
N ARG A 158 -38.11 -3.82 53.57
CA ARG A 158 -37.45 -4.70 52.59
C ARG A 158 -37.60 -4.17 51.16
N THR A 159 -38.79 -3.72 50.77
CA THR A 159 -39.04 -3.19 49.42
C THR A 159 -38.27 -1.91 49.16
N SER A 160 -38.22 -0.98 50.14
CA SER A 160 -37.47 0.27 49.99
C SER A 160 -35.97 0.03 49.80
N VAL A 161 -35.38 -0.85 50.62
CA VAL A 161 -33.95 -1.21 50.51
C VAL A 161 -33.65 -1.92 49.19
N ALA A 162 -34.54 -2.80 48.73
CA ALA A 162 -34.37 -3.51 47.45
C ALA A 162 -34.41 -2.55 46.24
N ASN A 163 -35.29 -1.55 46.26
CA ASN A 163 -35.43 -0.57 45.17
C ASN A 163 -34.20 0.33 45.05
N GLU A 164 -33.66 0.81 46.17
CA GLU A 164 -32.49 1.69 46.20
C GLU A 164 -31.24 0.96 45.67
N VAL A 165 -30.94 -0.22 46.22
CA VAL A 165 -29.78 -1.03 45.84
C VAL A 165 -29.90 -1.58 44.41
N GLY A 166 -31.11 -1.97 43.98
CA GLY A 166 -31.38 -2.43 42.62
C GLY A 166 -31.16 -1.34 41.56
N THR A 167 -31.54 -0.10 41.87
CA THR A 167 -31.37 1.05 40.97
C THR A 167 -29.91 1.47 40.84
N GLU A 168 -29.15 1.47 41.93
CA GLU A 168 -27.70 1.78 41.93
C GLU A 168 -26.94 0.74 41.08
N THR A 169 -27.23 -0.56 41.27
CA THR A 169 -26.59 -1.65 40.52
C THR A 169 -26.90 -1.60 39.02
N ALA A 170 -28.15 -1.33 38.66
CA ALA A 170 -28.56 -1.21 37.26
C ALA A 170 -27.91 0.00 36.56
N SER A 171 -27.76 1.13 37.27
CA SER A 171 -27.08 2.33 36.74
C SER A 171 -25.63 2.03 36.38
N ALA A 172 -24.91 1.31 37.24
CA ALA A 172 -23.54 0.91 36.99
C ALA A 172 -23.41 -0.02 35.76
N MET A 173 -24.33 -0.96 35.60
CA MET A 173 -24.36 -1.85 34.44
C MET A 173 -24.62 -1.10 33.12
N ILE A 174 -25.55 -0.15 33.12
CA ILE A 174 -25.88 0.66 31.92
C ILE A 174 -24.70 1.56 31.54
N ALA A 175 -24.03 2.19 32.52
CA ALA A 175 -22.83 2.98 32.27
C ALA A 175 -21.72 2.14 31.60
N GLY A 176 -21.53 0.89 32.04
CA GLY A 176 -20.61 -0.04 31.39
C GLY A 176 -20.94 -0.32 29.92
N PHE A 177 -22.23 -0.39 29.54
CA PHE A 177 -22.62 -0.55 28.13
C PHE A 177 -22.39 0.69 27.28
N VAL A 178 -22.59 1.89 27.85
CA VAL A 178 -22.29 3.16 27.17
C VAL A 178 -20.78 3.27 26.90
N ASP A 179 -19.94 2.93 27.88
CA ASP A 179 -18.47 2.92 27.71
C ASP A 179 -18.03 1.92 26.62
N ILE A 180 -18.68 0.76 26.54
CA ILE A 180 -18.43 -0.23 25.48
C ILE A 180 -18.84 0.33 24.12
N HIS A 181 -20.01 0.98 24.00
CA HIS A 181 -20.47 1.59 22.76
C HIS A 181 -19.48 2.65 22.26
N GLN A 182 -19.04 3.56 23.14
CA GLN A 182 -18.07 4.60 22.80
C GLN A 182 -16.72 3.99 22.36
N SER A 183 -16.20 3.03 23.13
CA SER A 183 -14.91 2.39 22.82
C SER A 183 -14.96 1.61 21.50
N MET A 184 -16.09 0.96 21.19
CA MET A 184 -16.31 0.32 19.88
C MET A 184 -16.44 1.34 18.75
N GLY A 185 -17.04 2.51 19.01
CA GLY A 185 -17.10 3.62 18.07
C GLY A 185 -15.71 4.13 17.70
N GLU A 186 -14.87 4.39 18.70
CA GLU A 186 -13.47 4.82 18.49
C GLU A 186 -12.66 3.76 17.74
N ALA A 187 -12.88 2.48 18.05
CA ALA A 187 -12.23 1.38 17.34
C ALA A 187 -12.73 1.24 15.88
N ALA A 188 -14.02 1.48 15.62
CA ALA A 188 -14.59 1.47 14.27
C ALA A 188 -14.01 2.59 13.41
N ASP A 189 -13.89 3.80 13.99
CA ASP A 189 -13.27 4.95 13.33
C ASP A 189 -11.78 4.71 13.06
N GLY A 190 -11.06 4.12 14.03
CA GLY A 190 -9.67 3.70 13.84
C GLY A 190 -9.50 2.67 12.72
N ALA A 191 -10.35 1.64 12.69
CA ALA A 191 -10.35 0.63 11.62
C ALA A 191 -10.67 1.25 10.25
N LYS A 192 -11.57 2.23 10.21
CA LYS A 192 -11.88 2.99 8.98
C LYS A 192 -10.67 3.79 8.49
N GLN A 193 -9.94 4.46 9.38
CA GLN A 193 -8.71 5.17 9.00
C GLN A 193 -7.64 4.21 8.46
N VAL A 194 -7.51 3.02 9.04
CA VAL A 194 -6.62 1.98 8.52
C VAL A 194 -7.05 1.58 7.10
N TYR A 195 -8.33 1.31 6.88
CA TYR A 195 -8.87 0.97 5.56
C TYR A 195 -8.65 2.07 4.50
N GLU A 196 -8.90 3.33 4.85
CA GLU A 196 -8.62 4.47 3.96
C GLU A 196 -7.10 4.61 3.67
N GLY A 197 -6.27 4.29 4.66
CA GLY A 197 -4.82 4.21 4.51
C GLY A 197 -4.37 3.09 3.57
N THR A 198 -5.02 1.92 3.62
CA THR A 198 -4.70 0.78 2.74
C THR A 198 -5.12 1.03 1.30
N LEU A 199 -6.23 1.75 1.07
CA LEU A 199 -6.61 2.24 -0.26
C LEU A 199 -5.52 3.16 -0.85
N SER A 200 -5.03 4.11 -0.04
CA SER A 200 -3.94 5.00 -0.47
C SER A 200 -2.62 4.25 -0.71
N LEU A 201 -2.34 3.21 0.09
CA LEU A 201 -1.20 2.32 -0.13
C LEU A 201 -1.36 1.55 -1.45
N GLY A 202 -2.56 1.04 -1.74
CA GLY A 202 -2.90 0.37 -3.01
C GLY A 202 -2.60 1.25 -4.22
N ASP A 203 -3.09 2.50 -4.22
CA ASP A 203 -2.78 3.48 -5.28
C ASP A 203 -1.27 3.74 -5.43
N GLY A 204 -0.55 3.82 -4.32
CA GLY A 204 0.90 3.97 -4.30
C GLY A 204 1.62 2.75 -4.91
N VAL A 205 1.17 1.55 -4.60
CA VAL A 205 1.72 0.30 -5.13
C VAL A 205 1.40 0.15 -6.62
N LEU A 206 0.21 0.54 -7.08
CA LEU A 206 -0.11 0.60 -8.51
C LEU A 206 0.80 1.58 -9.26
N THR A 207 1.07 2.75 -8.68
CA THR A 207 2.00 3.72 -9.25
C THR A 207 3.43 3.16 -9.31
N LEU A 208 3.85 2.44 -8.26
CA LEU A 208 5.14 1.76 -8.22
C LEU A 208 5.22 0.67 -9.31
N ALA A 209 4.17 -0.13 -9.48
CA ALA A 209 4.06 -1.18 -10.49
C ALA A 209 4.20 -0.63 -11.92
N ASP A 210 3.50 0.47 -12.20
CA ASP A 210 3.60 1.21 -13.46
C ASP A 210 5.03 1.73 -13.69
N GLY A 211 5.66 2.26 -12.64
CA GLY A 211 7.06 2.72 -12.67
C GLY A 211 8.04 1.60 -12.95
N THR A 212 7.90 0.45 -12.29
CA THR A 212 8.74 -0.73 -12.53
C THR A 212 8.55 -1.31 -13.92
N THR A 213 7.32 -1.33 -14.44
CA THR A 213 7.04 -1.77 -15.82
C THR A 213 7.78 -0.89 -16.83
N LYS A 214 7.73 0.44 -16.67
CA LYS A 214 8.49 1.37 -17.52
C LYS A 214 10.00 1.19 -17.40
N LEU A 215 10.51 0.85 -16.21
CA LEU A 215 11.93 0.52 -16.03
C LEU A 215 12.30 -0.78 -16.73
N VAL A 216 11.47 -1.83 -16.66
CA VAL A 216 11.67 -3.09 -17.38
C VAL A 216 11.71 -2.83 -18.88
N ASP A 217 10.75 -2.08 -19.43
CA ASP A 217 10.72 -1.72 -20.85
C ASP A 217 11.97 -0.93 -21.26
N GLY A 218 12.33 0.11 -20.49
CA GLY A 218 13.51 0.92 -20.75
C GLY A 218 14.82 0.13 -20.67
N SER A 219 14.92 -0.82 -19.74
CA SER A 219 16.08 -1.72 -19.64
C SER A 219 16.15 -2.73 -20.79
N SER A 220 15.01 -3.19 -21.31
CA SER A 220 14.96 -3.99 -22.54
C SER A 220 15.48 -3.20 -23.75
N GLN A 221 15.04 -1.94 -23.90
CA GLN A 221 15.54 -1.06 -24.96
C GLN A 221 17.04 -0.79 -24.83
N LEU A 222 17.53 -0.61 -23.59
CA LEU A 222 18.96 -0.48 -23.32
C LEU A 222 19.70 -1.76 -23.73
N ALA A 223 19.20 -2.94 -23.35
CA ALA A 223 19.79 -4.22 -23.73
C ALA A 223 19.88 -4.36 -25.26
N ASP A 224 18.81 -4.07 -25.99
CA ASP A 224 18.80 -4.07 -27.46
C ASP A 224 19.82 -3.08 -28.05
N GLY A 225 19.89 -1.86 -27.51
CA GLY A 225 20.87 -0.85 -27.91
C GLY A 225 22.31 -1.29 -27.67
N THR A 226 22.58 -1.97 -26.57
CA THR A 226 23.93 -2.50 -26.26
C THR A 226 24.29 -3.70 -27.14
N LEU A 227 23.33 -4.54 -27.52
CA LEU A 227 23.53 -5.60 -28.51
C LEU A 227 23.88 -5.01 -29.88
N ALA A 228 23.19 -3.95 -30.30
CA ALA A 228 23.49 -3.25 -31.54
C ALA A 228 24.89 -2.60 -31.49
N LEU A 229 25.26 -1.98 -30.37
CA LEU A 229 26.60 -1.43 -30.15
C LEU A 229 27.66 -2.53 -30.27
N LYS A 230 27.46 -3.68 -29.59
CA LYS A 230 28.35 -4.83 -29.64
C LYS A 230 28.53 -5.39 -31.05
N ALA A 231 27.45 -5.50 -31.82
CA ALA A 231 27.53 -5.91 -33.22
C ALA A 231 28.34 -4.90 -34.06
N GLY A 232 28.16 -3.60 -33.81
CA GLY A 232 28.93 -2.53 -34.45
C GLY A 232 30.42 -2.57 -34.12
N THR A 233 30.77 -2.76 -32.85
CA THR A 233 32.18 -2.83 -32.41
C THR A 233 32.87 -4.09 -32.93
N SER A 234 32.17 -5.22 -33.00
CA SER A 234 32.69 -6.45 -33.57
C SER A 234 32.95 -6.30 -35.08
N SER A 235 32.04 -5.62 -35.79
CA SER A 235 32.22 -5.29 -37.21
C SER A 235 33.40 -4.34 -37.42
N LEU A 236 33.57 -3.33 -36.56
CA LEU A 236 34.71 -2.42 -36.58
C LEU A 236 36.03 -3.15 -36.33
N SER A 237 36.09 -4.03 -35.31
CA SER A 237 37.26 -4.85 -35.02
C SER A 237 37.65 -5.70 -36.23
N THR A 238 36.68 -6.41 -36.83
CA THR A 238 36.91 -7.23 -38.03
C THR A 238 37.38 -6.40 -39.23
N GLY A 239 36.82 -5.21 -39.41
CA GLY A 239 37.23 -4.27 -40.45
C GLY A 239 38.67 -3.77 -40.26
N LEU A 240 39.07 -3.50 -39.01
CA LEU A 240 40.43 -3.09 -38.67
C LEU A 240 41.44 -4.24 -38.81
N ASP A 241 41.07 -5.47 -38.46
CA ASP A 241 41.91 -6.65 -38.74
C ASP A 241 42.16 -6.80 -40.25
N SER A 242 41.14 -6.55 -41.06
CA SER A 242 41.27 -6.55 -42.53
C SER A 242 42.16 -5.41 -43.03
N LEU A 243 42.09 -4.23 -42.40
CA LEU A 243 42.98 -3.09 -42.71
C LEU A 243 44.44 -3.41 -42.34
N VAL A 244 44.69 -4.02 -41.17
CA VAL A 244 46.02 -4.47 -40.74
C VAL A 244 46.57 -5.48 -41.75
N ALA A 245 45.78 -6.47 -42.15
CA ALA A 245 46.21 -7.44 -43.17
C ALA A 245 46.49 -6.78 -44.53
N GLY A 246 45.69 -5.76 -44.91
CA GLY A 246 45.92 -4.96 -46.11
C GLY A 246 47.22 -4.16 -46.04
N GLN A 247 47.50 -3.50 -44.92
CA GLN A 247 48.73 -2.75 -44.71
C GLN A 247 49.97 -3.62 -44.60
N GLY A 248 49.85 -4.85 -44.06
CA GLY A 248 50.93 -5.82 -44.11
C GLY A 248 51.37 -6.10 -45.55
N LYS A 249 50.41 -6.35 -46.45
CA LYS A 249 50.69 -6.55 -47.89
C LYS A 249 51.30 -5.30 -48.55
N LEU A 250 50.88 -4.11 -48.14
CA LEU A 250 51.39 -2.86 -48.70
C LEU A 250 52.81 -2.55 -48.22
N ALA A 251 53.12 -2.84 -46.95
CA ALA A 251 54.46 -2.79 -46.39
C ALA A 251 55.41 -3.78 -47.09
N ASP A 252 55.01 -5.05 -47.22
CA ASP A 252 55.78 -6.08 -47.95
C ASP A 252 56.06 -5.66 -49.41
N GLY A 253 55.06 -5.08 -50.07
CA GLY A 253 55.19 -4.56 -51.44
C GLY A 253 56.13 -3.36 -51.53
N ALA A 254 56.10 -2.46 -50.56
CA ALA A 254 57.00 -1.31 -50.48
C ALA A 254 58.44 -1.74 -50.19
N ASP A 255 58.66 -2.74 -49.32
CA ASP A 255 59.97 -3.35 -49.06
C ASP A 255 60.55 -4.01 -50.33
N SER A 256 59.69 -4.70 -51.09
CA SER A 256 60.06 -5.29 -52.38
C SER A 256 60.46 -4.22 -53.40
N LEU A 257 59.71 -3.11 -53.48
CA LEU A 257 60.03 -1.97 -54.35
C LEU A 257 61.34 -1.30 -53.93
N ALA A 258 61.56 -1.09 -52.62
CA ALA A 258 62.79 -0.51 -52.09
C ALA A 258 64.01 -1.38 -52.43
N SER A 259 63.88 -2.70 -52.27
CA SER A 259 64.92 -3.67 -52.63
C SER A 259 65.23 -3.64 -54.13
N GLY A 260 64.20 -3.69 -55.00
CA GLY A 260 64.38 -3.64 -56.45
C GLY A 260 64.96 -2.31 -56.95
N ALA A 261 64.57 -1.19 -56.33
CA ALA A 261 65.14 0.12 -56.65
C ALA A 261 66.60 0.23 -56.21
N ALA A 262 66.98 -0.37 -55.07
CA ALA A 262 68.37 -0.45 -54.64
C ALA A 262 69.23 -1.29 -55.61
N GLU A 263 68.71 -2.42 -56.10
CA GLU A 263 69.37 -3.23 -57.13
C GLU A 263 69.55 -2.45 -58.45
N LEU A 264 68.52 -1.74 -58.90
CA LEU A 264 68.60 -0.87 -60.08
C LEU A 264 69.65 0.23 -59.89
N SER A 265 69.68 0.87 -58.73
CA SER A 265 70.68 1.90 -58.39
C SER A 265 72.10 1.33 -58.43
N ALA A 266 72.31 0.15 -57.87
CA ALA A 266 73.61 -0.52 -57.92
C ALA A 266 74.01 -0.91 -59.36
N GLY A 267 73.06 -1.40 -60.17
CA GLY A 267 73.26 -1.74 -61.57
C GLY A 267 73.61 -0.52 -62.43
N ALA A 268 72.85 0.56 -62.28
CA ALA A 268 73.10 1.83 -62.97
C ALA A 268 74.45 2.45 -62.56
N GLY A 269 74.82 2.37 -61.28
CA GLY A 269 76.15 2.80 -60.82
C GLY A 269 77.30 2.01 -61.45
N LYS A 270 77.14 0.68 -61.63
CA LYS A 270 78.13 -0.15 -62.36
C LYS A 270 78.22 0.23 -63.84
N LEU A 271 77.09 0.50 -64.49
CA LEU A 271 77.06 0.91 -65.89
C LEU A 271 77.75 2.28 -66.08
N SER A 272 77.40 3.27 -65.26
CA SER A 272 78.04 4.59 -65.25
C SER A 272 79.56 4.47 -65.08
N ALA A 273 80.05 3.76 -64.06
CA ALA A 273 81.48 3.56 -63.85
C ALA A 273 82.17 2.84 -65.02
N GLY A 274 81.48 1.90 -65.68
CA GLY A 274 81.98 1.23 -66.88
C GLY A 274 82.08 2.15 -68.10
N LEU A 275 81.11 3.06 -68.27
CA LEU A 275 81.11 4.06 -69.34
C LEU A 275 82.16 5.15 -69.10
N ASP A 276 82.33 5.62 -67.88
CA ASP A 276 83.43 6.53 -67.49
C ASP A 276 84.79 5.90 -67.82
N THR A 277 84.94 4.61 -67.52
CA THR A 277 86.17 3.85 -67.86
C THR A 277 86.36 3.78 -69.38
N LEU A 278 85.30 3.52 -70.15
CA LEU A 278 85.38 3.45 -71.61
C LEU A 278 85.74 4.82 -72.22
N GLU A 279 85.12 5.89 -71.73
CA GLU A 279 85.41 7.28 -72.11
C GLU A 279 86.88 7.61 -71.84
N SER A 280 87.34 7.38 -70.61
CA SER A 280 88.73 7.58 -70.19
C SER A 280 89.73 6.85 -71.10
N LYS A 281 89.43 5.61 -71.49
CA LYS A 281 90.34 4.77 -72.30
C LYS A 281 90.30 5.14 -73.78
N THR A 282 89.25 5.79 -74.26
CA THR A 282 89.09 6.17 -75.67
C THR A 282 89.41 7.65 -75.94
N ALA A 283 89.54 8.48 -74.90
CA ALA A 283 89.87 9.91 -75.01
C ALA A 283 91.15 10.21 -75.82
N ALA A 284 92.17 9.34 -75.75
CA ALA A 284 93.44 9.51 -76.48
C ALA A 284 93.43 8.95 -77.91
N LEU A 285 92.33 8.32 -78.34
CA LEU A 285 92.23 7.68 -79.65
C LEU A 285 92.26 8.69 -80.82
N PRO A 286 91.60 9.86 -80.77
CA PRO A 286 91.71 10.87 -81.83
C PRO A 286 93.16 11.27 -82.11
N ASP A 287 93.91 11.59 -81.05
CA ASP A 287 95.33 11.97 -81.17
C ASP A 287 96.19 10.82 -81.69
N SER A 288 95.93 9.59 -81.23
CA SER A 288 96.69 8.40 -81.65
C SER A 288 96.46 8.08 -83.13
N VAL A 289 95.22 8.17 -83.60
CA VAL A 289 94.87 7.93 -85.00
C VAL A 289 95.37 9.08 -85.89
N LYS A 290 95.28 10.33 -85.43
CA LYS A 290 95.86 11.48 -86.14
C LYS A 290 97.36 11.32 -86.33
N ARG A 291 98.10 10.92 -85.29
CA ARG A 291 99.55 10.66 -85.39
C ARG A 291 99.87 9.54 -86.39
N LEU A 292 99.05 8.49 -86.43
CA LEU A 292 99.21 7.41 -87.40
C LEU A 292 98.95 7.89 -88.83
N ASP A 293 97.92 8.72 -89.03
CA ASP A 293 97.58 9.33 -90.32
C ASP A 293 98.69 10.28 -90.82
N ASP A 294 99.15 11.18 -89.95
CA ASP A 294 100.26 12.10 -90.24
C ASP A 294 101.56 11.33 -90.57
N GLY A 295 101.80 10.22 -89.86
CA GLY A 295 102.92 9.32 -90.10
C GLY A 295 102.85 8.61 -91.46
N ALA A 296 101.66 8.11 -91.85
CA ALA A 296 101.44 7.48 -93.15
C ALA A 296 101.64 8.46 -94.30
N HIS A 297 101.12 9.70 -94.18
CA HIS A 297 101.36 10.76 -95.16
C HIS A 297 102.84 11.11 -95.29
N SER A 298 103.54 11.24 -94.17
CA SER A 298 104.98 11.56 -94.14
C SER A 298 105.81 10.45 -94.79
N ALA A 299 105.54 9.19 -94.46
CA ALA A 299 106.20 8.03 -95.04
C ALA A 299 105.94 7.93 -96.54
N LYS A 300 104.70 8.16 -96.99
CA LYS A 300 104.35 8.17 -98.42
C LYS A 300 105.18 9.21 -99.17
N LYS A 301 105.22 10.44 -98.65
CA LYS A 301 105.99 11.54 -99.27
C LYS A 301 107.48 11.19 -99.38
N ALA A 302 108.05 10.56 -98.36
CA ALA A 302 109.44 10.10 -98.38
C ALA A 302 109.66 9.00 -99.44
N ALA A 303 108.74 8.03 -99.56
CA ALA A 303 108.80 7.00 -100.58
C ALA A 303 108.67 7.57 -102.01
N ASP A 304 107.76 8.52 -102.25
CA ASP A 304 107.64 9.23 -103.54
C ASP A 304 108.96 9.96 -103.89
N GLN A 305 109.56 10.65 -102.91
CA GLN A 305 110.83 11.36 -103.09
C GLN A 305 111.99 10.40 -103.41
N LEU A 306 112.07 9.26 -102.71
CA LEU A 306 113.10 8.26 -102.93
C LEU A 306 112.93 7.55 -104.29
N ALA A 307 111.69 7.30 -104.70
CA ALA A 307 111.39 6.77 -106.04
C ALA A 307 111.86 7.74 -107.14
N ALA A 308 111.53 9.02 -107.02
CA ALA A 308 111.95 10.05 -107.97
C ALA A 308 113.48 10.20 -108.02
N GLY A 309 114.15 10.23 -106.87
CA GLY A 309 115.62 10.31 -106.79
C GLY A 309 116.31 9.08 -107.40
N SER A 310 115.80 7.88 -107.11
CA SER A 310 116.36 6.63 -107.66
C SER A 310 116.19 6.57 -109.19
N LYS A 311 115.06 7.06 -109.71
CA LYS A 311 114.85 7.21 -111.15
C LYS A 311 115.82 8.20 -111.78
N GLN A 312 116.09 9.34 -111.14
CA GLN A 312 117.10 10.29 -111.62
C GLN A 312 118.50 9.67 -111.70
N VAL A 313 118.87 8.83 -110.73
CA VAL A 313 120.14 8.08 -110.75
C VAL A 313 120.15 7.05 -111.89
N ALA A 314 119.05 6.32 -112.09
CA ALA A 314 118.92 5.37 -113.20
C ALA A 314 119.08 6.06 -114.56
N ASP A 315 118.35 7.16 -114.78
CA ASP A 315 118.42 7.97 -116.00
C ASP A 315 119.84 8.56 -116.21
N GLY A 316 120.51 8.98 -115.14
CA GLY A 316 121.88 9.48 -115.19
C GLY A 316 122.91 8.42 -115.58
N ASN A 317 122.80 7.23 -115.00
CA ASN A 317 123.66 6.08 -115.33
C ASN A 317 123.46 5.63 -116.78
N ALA A 318 122.21 5.58 -117.26
CA ALA A 318 121.91 5.26 -118.65
C ALA A 318 122.53 6.28 -119.63
N LYS A 319 122.49 7.58 -119.29
CA LYS A 319 123.17 8.62 -120.10
C LYS A 319 124.69 8.46 -120.09
N LEU A 320 125.28 8.10 -118.94
CA LEU A 320 126.72 7.89 -118.84
C LEU A 320 127.17 6.64 -119.61
N ALA A 321 126.38 5.56 -119.56
CA ALA A 321 126.60 4.36 -120.37
C ALA A 321 126.57 4.70 -121.87
N ALA A 322 125.58 5.46 -122.33
CA ALA A 322 125.52 5.95 -123.72
C ALA A 322 126.72 6.86 -124.10
N THR A 323 127.28 7.59 -123.13
CA THR A 323 128.50 8.37 -123.35
C THR A 323 129.73 7.48 -123.49
N ALA A 324 129.81 6.38 -122.72
CA ALA A 324 130.84 5.37 -122.86
C ALA A 324 130.77 4.67 -124.23
N ASP A 325 129.56 4.37 -124.72
CA ASP A 325 129.34 3.86 -126.09
C ASP A 325 129.92 4.81 -127.14
N GLY A 326 129.62 6.11 -127.04
CA GLY A 326 130.17 7.13 -127.93
C GLY A 326 131.71 7.23 -127.86
N ALA A 327 132.30 7.03 -126.68
CA ALA A 327 133.76 7.01 -126.53
C ALA A 327 134.40 5.77 -127.17
N ILE A 328 133.76 4.59 -127.07
CA ILE A 328 134.19 3.37 -127.77
C ILE A 328 134.16 3.60 -129.29
N GLU A 329 133.11 4.24 -129.81
CA GLU A 329 132.99 4.56 -131.24
C GLU A 329 134.12 5.49 -131.72
N VAL A 330 134.49 6.50 -130.93
CA VAL A 330 135.64 7.39 -131.21
C VAL A 330 136.97 6.63 -131.20
N ILE A 331 137.16 5.69 -130.28
CA ILE A 331 138.37 4.84 -130.24
C ILE A 331 138.45 3.96 -131.48
N ASP A 332 137.34 3.34 -131.90
CA ASP A 332 137.27 2.54 -133.12
C ASP A 332 137.61 3.40 -134.36
N GLN A 333 137.13 4.65 -134.42
CA GLN A 333 137.50 5.60 -135.49
C GLN A 333 138.99 5.99 -135.46
N LEU A 334 139.56 6.28 -134.29
CA LEU A 334 140.99 6.59 -134.14
C LEU A 334 141.87 5.42 -134.57
N GLN A 335 141.46 4.20 -134.23
CA GLN A 335 142.16 2.99 -134.66
C GLN A 335 142.10 2.80 -136.18
N ALA A 336 140.95 3.09 -136.80
CA ALA A 336 140.81 3.08 -138.25
C ALA A 336 141.65 4.18 -138.94
N ASP A 337 141.62 5.42 -138.45
CA ASP A 337 142.39 6.54 -139.01
C ASP A 337 143.90 6.31 -138.88
N ALA A 338 144.36 5.76 -137.75
CA ALA A 338 145.75 5.39 -137.57
C ALA A 338 146.19 4.33 -138.60
N LYS A 339 145.33 3.33 -138.87
CA LYS A 339 145.58 2.30 -139.88
C LYS A 339 145.62 2.90 -141.29
N ASP A 340 144.67 3.77 -141.64
CA ASP A 340 144.61 4.41 -142.96
C ASP A 340 145.82 5.31 -143.20
N ARG A 341 146.24 6.09 -142.20
CA ARG A 341 147.45 6.93 -142.29
C ARG A 341 148.73 6.12 -142.48
N LEU A 342 148.84 4.96 -141.82
CA LEU A 342 149.98 4.06 -142.03
C LEU A 342 149.99 3.51 -143.47
N GLY A 343 148.82 3.11 -143.99
CA GLY A 343 148.69 2.70 -145.39
C GLY A 343 149.06 3.82 -146.38
N GLN A 344 148.68 5.07 -146.09
CA GLN A 344 149.08 6.21 -146.93
C GLN A 344 150.60 6.44 -146.96
N VAL A 345 151.33 6.14 -145.88
CA VAL A 345 152.80 6.23 -145.85
C VAL A 345 153.42 5.15 -146.74
N GLU A 346 152.88 3.93 -146.71
CA GLU A 346 153.29 2.85 -147.62
C GLU A 346 153.04 3.22 -149.09
N ASP A 347 151.86 3.74 -149.40
CA ASP A 347 151.48 4.16 -150.76
C ASP A 347 152.37 5.31 -151.27
N ALA A 348 152.57 6.34 -150.44
CA ALA A 348 153.37 7.51 -150.82
C ALA A 348 154.85 7.16 -151.02
N MET A 349 155.40 6.24 -150.22
CA MET A 349 156.75 5.76 -150.44
C MET A 349 156.82 4.88 -151.71
N SER A 350 155.83 4.02 -151.94
CA SER A 350 155.77 3.17 -153.13
C SER A 350 155.77 4.03 -154.41
N GLN A 351 154.95 5.08 -154.48
CA GLN A 351 154.96 6.01 -155.62
C GLN A 351 156.32 6.72 -155.80
N ARG A 352 157.01 7.04 -154.69
CA ARG A 352 158.30 7.72 -154.72
C ARG A 352 159.43 6.77 -155.16
N LEU A 353 159.33 5.49 -154.79
CA LEU A 353 160.20 4.41 -155.28
C LEU A 353 159.99 4.20 -156.78
N ASP A 354 158.75 4.15 -157.26
CA ASP A 354 158.42 4.03 -158.69
C ASP A 354 159.02 5.17 -159.51
N ALA A 355 158.92 6.41 -159.02
CA ALA A 355 159.51 7.57 -159.69
C ALA A 355 161.05 7.50 -159.75
N LEU A 356 161.69 6.96 -158.70
CA LEU A 356 163.15 6.78 -158.65
C LEU A 356 163.62 5.68 -159.63
N VAL A 357 162.85 4.60 -159.78
CA VAL A 357 163.09 3.57 -160.81
C VAL A 357 162.99 4.16 -162.21
N ALA A 358 161.95 4.93 -162.50
CA ALA A 358 161.75 5.55 -163.81
C ALA A 358 162.86 6.55 -164.18
N SER A 359 163.47 7.22 -163.20
CA SER A 359 164.59 8.14 -163.41
C SER A 359 165.95 7.45 -163.60
N GLY A 360 166.00 6.11 -163.51
CA GLY A 360 167.22 5.31 -163.62
C GLY A 360 168.14 5.40 -162.41
N ALA A 361 167.70 6.03 -161.30
CA ALA A 361 168.46 6.16 -160.07
C ALA A 361 168.48 4.87 -159.24
N LEU A 362 167.50 3.97 -159.44
CA LEU A 362 167.33 2.69 -158.75
C LEU A 362 166.88 1.61 -159.73
N SER A 363 167.32 0.36 -159.55
CA SER A 363 166.78 -0.79 -160.31
C SER A 363 165.44 -1.27 -159.73
N GLU A 364 164.60 -1.91 -160.56
CA GLU A 364 163.33 -2.53 -160.12
C GLU A 364 163.53 -3.44 -158.89
N GLU A 365 164.59 -4.24 -158.89
CA GLU A 365 164.92 -5.17 -157.80
C GLU A 365 165.28 -4.46 -156.48
N GLN A 366 165.92 -3.28 -156.56
CA GLN A 366 166.26 -2.48 -155.38
C GLN A 366 165.02 -1.76 -154.82
N ALA A 367 164.12 -1.28 -155.68
CA ALA A 367 162.90 -0.62 -155.25
C ALA A 367 161.92 -1.58 -154.57
N GLU A 368 161.75 -2.79 -155.11
CA GLU A 368 160.87 -3.82 -154.55
C GLU A 368 161.35 -4.29 -153.17
N LYS A 369 162.67 -4.40 -152.97
CA LYS A 369 163.25 -4.71 -151.67
C LYS A 369 162.98 -3.61 -150.63
N ILE A 370 163.12 -2.33 -151.01
CA ILE A 370 162.83 -1.21 -150.09
C ILE A 370 161.34 -1.14 -149.75
N ALA A 371 160.46 -1.36 -150.73
CA ALA A 371 159.01 -1.42 -150.48
C ALA A 371 158.65 -2.54 -149.50
N LYS A 372 159.26 -3.73 -149.65
CA LYS A 372 159.04 -4.87 -148.74
C LYS A 372 159.64 -4.65 -147.36
N ASP A 373 160.83 -4.06 -147.28
CA ASP A 373 161.47 -3.71 -146.00
C ASP A 373 160.66 -2.62 -145.27
N LEU A 374 160.02 -1.68 -145.99
CA LEU A 374 159.13 -0.68 -145.41
C LEU A 374 157.79 -1.29 -144.97
N ALA A 375 157.14 -2.09 -145.79
CA ALA A 375 155.89 -2.78 -145.41
C ALA A 375 156.11 -3.67 -144.19
N GLY A 376 157.23 -4.40 -144.16
CA GLY A 376 157.68 -5.13 -142.98
C GLY A 376 157.90 -4.21 -141.78
N ALA A 377 158.59 -3.08 -141.93
CA ALA A 377 158.83 -2.13 -140.84
C ALA A 377 157.57 -1.38 -140.37
N VAL A 378 156.53 -1.24 -141.21
CA VAL A 378 155.24 -0.62 -140.90
C VAL A 378 154.35 -1.62 -140.14
N ASP A 379 154.25 -2.86 -140.63
CA ASP A 379 153.51 -3.93 -139.96
C ASP A 379 154.18 -4.36 -138.64
N ASP A 380 155.53 -4.42 -138.57
CA ASP A 380 156.31 -4.67 -137.34
C ASP A 380 156.66 -3.37 -136.57
N SER A 381 156.12 -2.21 -136.94
CA SER A 381 156.38 -1.00 -136.16
C SER A 381 155.78 -1.16 -134.77
N THR A 382 156.60 -0.98 -133.74
CA THR A 382 156.16 -0.93 -132.34
C THR A 382 155.02 0.08 -132.10
N ALA A 383 154.88 1.08 -132.97
CA ALA A 383 153.80 2.06 -132.90
C ALA A 383 152.43 1.49 -133.32
N SER A 384 152.34 0.70 -134.40
CA SER A 384 151.08 0.09 -134.87
C SER A 384 150.51 -0.89 -133.85
N GLN A 385 151.38 -1.72 -133.26
CA GLN A 385 150.98 -2.69 -132.26
C GLN A 385 150.57 -2.03 -130.93
N ALA A 386 151.32 -1.00 -130.48
CA ALA A 386 150.98 -0.27 -129.25
C ALA A 386 149.62 0.43 -129.33
N VAL A 387 149.25 1.00 -130.49
CA VAL A 387 147.93 1.62 -130.67
C VAL A 387 146.80 0.59 -130.63
N LYS A 388 146.98 -0.59 -131.26
CA LYS A 388 145.99 -1.68 -131.21
C LYS A 388 145.78 -2.21 -129.79
N ASP A 389 146.87 -2.46 -129.06
CA ASP A 389 146.80 -3.01 -127.71
C ASP A 389 146.17 -2.02 -126.72
N GLU A 390 146.53 -0.74 -126.79
CA GLU A 390 145.94 0.30 -125.93
C GLU A 390 144.46 0.55 -126.28
N ALA A 391 144.08 0.58 -127.56
CA ALA A 391 142.68 0.69 -127.98
C ALA A 391 141.84 -0.50 -127.48
N ALA A 392 142.35 -1.73 -127.60
CA ALA A 392 141.69 -2.93 -127.10
C ALA A 392 141.52 -2.90 -125.57
N LYS A 393 142.53 -2.42 -124.84
CA LYS A 393 142.48 -2.26 -123.39
C LYS A 393 141.46 -1.22 -122.95
N VAL A 394 141.50 -0.02 -123.53
CA VAL A 394 140.55 1.06 -123.20
C VAL A 394 139.13 0.65 -123.56
N ARG A 395 138.93 -0.08 -124.66
CA ARG A 395 137.64 -0.65 -125.03
C ARG A 395 137.14 -1.68 -124.02
N ALA A 396 138.01 -2.59 -123.55
CA ALA A 396 137.63 -3.56 -122.53
C ALA A 396 137.26 -2.89 -121.20
N GLU A 397 138.01 -1.87 -120.79
CA GLU A 397 137.71 -1.08 -119.58
C GLU A 397 136.40 -0.30 -119.72
N LEU A 398 136.16 0.37 -120.87
CA LEU A 398 134.90 1.07 -121.15
C LEU A 398 133.70 0.12 -121.22
N GLY A 399 133.85 -1.06 -121.83
CA GLY A 399 132.79 -2.07 -121.87
C GLY A 399 132.45 -2.64 -120.49
N ALA A 400 133.45 -2.80 -119.61
CA ALA A 400 133.23 -3.19 -118.22
C ALA A 400 132.53 -2.07 -117.42
N VAL A 401 132.92 -0.81 -117.64
CA VAL A 401 132.25 0.37 -117.05
C VAL A 401 130.80 0.48 -117.52
N GLN A 402 130.54 0.32 -118.81
CA GLN A 402 129.19 0.30 -119.39
C GLN A 402 128.33 -0.79 -118.74
N SER A 403 128.81 -2.03 -118.70
CA SER A 403 128.08 -3.15 -118.08
C SER A 403 127.74 -2.86 -116.61
N SER A 404 128.66 -2.22 -115.90
CA SER A 404 128.45 -1.80 -114.51
C SER A 404 127.43 -0.65 -114.39
N LEU A 405 127.45 0.31 -115.33
CA LEU A 405 126.49 1.41 -115.38
C LEU A 405 125.08 0.94 -115.74
N ASP A 406 124.94 0.01 -116.67
CA ASP A 406 123.65 -0.60 -117.02
C ASP A 406 123.08 -1.41 -115.85
N ALA A 407 123.93 -2.20 -115.17
CA ALA A 407 123.54 -2.91 -113.96
C ALA A 407 123.10 -1.93 -112.85
N LEU A 408 123.82 -0.82 -112.67
CA LEU A 408 123.48 0.20 -111.68
C LEU A 408 122.22 0.98 -112.07
N ALA A 409 121.99 1.23 -113.36
CA ALA A 409 120.77 1.84 -113.87
C ALA A 409 119.56 0.92 -113.63
N GLY A 410 119.68 -0.37 -113.97
CA GLY A 410 118.67 -1.38 -113.71
C GLY A 410 118.36 -1.54 -112.22
N GLY A 411 119.39 -1.61 -111.37
CA GLY A 411 119.24 -1.65 -109.92
C GLY A 411 118.58 -0.40 -109.35
N SER A 412 118.96 0.79 -109.83
CA SER A 412 118.34 2.06 -109.41
C SER A 412 116.88 2.18 -109.86
N GLN A 413 116.55 1.63 -111.04
CA GLN A 413 115.17 1.56 -111.53
C GLN A 413 114.32 0.60 -110.69
N GLN A 414 114.86 -0.56 -110.29
CA GLN A 414 114.17 -1.48 -109.37
C GLN A 414 113.88 -0.83 -108.02
N VAL A 415 114.83 -0.06 -107.47
CA VAL A 415 114.60 0.72 -106.23
C VAL A 415 113.54 1.80 -106.44
N ALA A 416 113.51 2.45 -107.61
CA ALA A 416 112.49 3.43 -107.94
C ALA A 416 111.09 2.81 -107.99
N ASP A 417 110.95 1.67 -108.68
CA ASP A 417 109.69 0.96 -108.82
C ASP A 417 109.20 0.40 -107.48
N GLY A 418 110.10 -0.20 -106.68
CA GLY A 418 109.78 -0.68 -105.33
C GLY A 418 109.31 0.43 -104.40
N ASN A 419 109.94 1.62 -104.46
CA ASN A 419 109.48 2.77 -103.68
C ASN A 419 108.15 3.36 -104.20
N ALA A 420 107.88 3.29 -105.50
CA ALA A 420 106.59 3.69 -106.06
C ALA A 420 105.46 2.74 -105.60
N GLU A 421 105.74 1.44 -105.49
CA GLU A 421 104.80 0.47 -104.93
C GLU A 421 104.58 0.69 -103.42
N LEU A 422 105.65 0.92 -102.66
CA LEU A 422 105.56 1.30 -101.24
C LEU A 422 104.73 2.58 -101.06
N ALA A 423 104.93 3.60 -101.90
CA ALA A 423 104.15 4.83 -101.85
C ALA A 423 102.67 4.61 -102.18
N LYS A 424 102.32 3.68 -103.09
CA LYS A 424 100.93 3.27 -103.33
C LYS A 424 100.33 2.62 -102.09
N GLY A 425 101.03 1.66 -101.48
CA GLY A 425 100.59 1.01 -100.25
C GLY A 425 100.38 1.99 -99.08
N LEU A 426 101.33 2.92 -98.89
CA LEU A 426 101.22 4.00 -97.91
C LEU A 426 100.09 4.98 -98.23
N GLY A 427 99.76 5.18 -99.51
CA GLY A 427 98.58 5.94 -99.93
C GLY A 427 97.26 5.27 -99.54
N THR A 428 97.17 3.94 -99.70
CA THR A 428 96.00 3.17 -99.22
C THR A 428 95.90 3.22 -97.69
N LEU A 429 97.02 3.07 -96.98
CA LEU A 429 97.06 3.18 -95.53
C LEU A 429 96.61 4.56 -95.06
N SER A 430 97.17 5.62 -95.65
CA SER A 430 96.80 7.03 -95.40
C SER A 430 95.31 7.30 -95.66
N ALA A 431 94.74 6.79 -96.75
CA ALA A 431 93.30 6.92 -96.99
C ALA A 431 92.46 6.17 -95.93
N GLY A 432 92.91 5.01 -95.47
CA GLY A 432 92.28 4.25 -94.40
C GLY A 432 92.36 4.95 -93.04
N THR A 433 93.54 5.46 -92.68
CA THR A 433 93.76 6.21 -91.43
C THR A 433 93.03 7.54 -91.44
N GLY A 434 92.90 8.21 -92.59
CA GLY A 434 92.10 9.42 -92.74
C GLY A 434 90.61 9.17 -92.51
N LYS A 435 90.05 8.07 -93.04
CA LYS A 435 88.67 7.65 -92.74
C LYS A 435 88.47 7.33 -91.26
N LEU A 436 89.42 6.64 -90.65
CA LEU A 436 89.37 6.33 -89.22
C LEU A 436 89.46 7.61 -88.37
N ASN A 437 90.36 8.53 -88.73
CA ASN A 437 90.55 9.82 -88.07
C ASN A 437 89.28 10.70 -88.12
N ALA A 438 88.52 10.62 -89.20
CA ALA A 438 87.24 11.32 -89.33
C ALA A 438 86.12 10.70 -88.48
N ALA A 439 86.14 9.38 -88.26
CA ALA A 439 85.09 8.67 -87.53
C ALA A 439 85.29 8.63 -86.00
N VAL A 440 86.54 8.60 -85.54
CA VAL A 440 86.89 8.48 -84.12
C VAL A 440 86.35 9.63 -83.24
N PRO A 441 86.36 10.91 -83.66
CA PRO A 441 85.77 11.99 -82.87
C PRO A 441 84.28 11.75 -82.53
N SER A 442 83.47 11.35 -83.50
CA SER A 442 82.06 11.03 -83.27
C SER A 442 81.87 9.80 -82.38
N LEU A 443 82.78 8.83 -82.43
CA LEU A 443 82.77 7.70 -81.50
C LEU A 443 83.05 8.15 -80.06
N VAL A 444 84.06 9.00 -79.85
CA VAL A 444 84.41 9.54 -78.52
C VAL A 444 83.26 10.40 -77.97
N GLU A 445 82.66 11.25 -78.79
CA GLU A 445 81.49 12.05 -78.42
C GLU A 445 80.28 11.17 -78.05
N GLY A 446 80.02 10.11 -78.82
CA GLY A 446 78.97 9.14 -78.51
C GLY A 446 79.21 8.38 -77.20
N ILE A 447 80.47 8.04 -76.90
CA ILE A 447 80.86 7.41 -75.62
C ILE A 447 80.67 8.41 -74.46
N SER A 448 81.06 9.66 -74.63
CA SER A 448 80.88 10.72 -73.62
C SER A 448 79.39 10.96 -73.32
N THR A 449 78.57 11.08 -74.37
CA THR A 449 77.11 11.19 -74.23
C THR A 449 76.50 9.98 -73.51
N ALA A 450 76.99 8.77 -73.80
CA ALA A 450 76.56 7.57 -73.10
C ALA A 450 76.98 7.59 -71.63
N ALA A 451 78.20 8.04 -71.30
CA ALA A 451 78.69 8.18 -69.93
C ALA A 451 77.84 9.17 -69.12
N ASP A 452 77.54 10.34 -69.69
CA ASP A 452 76.63 11.33 -69.09
C ASP A 452 75.24 10.72 -68.83
N GLY A 453 74.65 10.05 -69.83
CA GLY A 453 73.36 9.36 -69.67
C GLY A 453 73.40 8.23 -68.65
N GLY A 454 74.53 7.54 -68.50
CA GLY A 454 74.77 6.54 -67.47
C GLY A 454 74.80 7.15 -66.06
N SER A 455 75.45 8.30 -65.90
CA SER A 455 75.50 9.07 -64.65
C SER A 455 74.12 9.59 -64.23
N ASP A 456 73.35 10.12 -65.19
CA ASP A 456 71.97 10.56 -64.98
C ASP A 456 71.07 9.39 -64.55
N LEU A 457 71.19 8.23 -65.22
CA LEU A 457 70.46 7.02 -64.85
C LEU A 457 70.82 6.55 -63.43
N ALA A 458 72.11 6.57 -63.06
CA ALA A 458 72.56 6.20 -61.73
C ALA A 458 72.00 7.14 -60.65
N SER A 459 71.99 8.45 -60.91
CA SER A 459 71.44 9.46 -60.03
C SER A 459 69.91 9.35 -59.87
N GLY A 460 69.20 9.13 -60.99
CA GLY A 460 67.76 8.89 -60.99
C GLY A 460 67.38 7.62 -60.23
N ALA A 461 68.11 6.51 -60.46
CA ALA A 461 67.90 5.25 -59.76
C ALA A 461 68.18 5.36 -58.25
N LYS A 462 69.19 6.15 -57.84
CA LYS A 462 69.45 6.43 -56.42
C LYS A 462 68.34 7.25 -55.75
N THR A 463 67.76 8.19 -56.49
CA THR A 463 66.61 8.98 -56.03
C THR A 463 65.38 8.08 -55.86
N LEU A 464 65.13 7.19 -56.83
CA LEU A 464 64.05 6.19 -56.74
C LEU A 464 64.25 5.25 -55.55
N ALA A 465 65.47 4.75 -55.32
CA ALA A 465 65.79 3.89 -54.18
C ALA A 465 65.53 4.59 -52.84
N SER A 466 65.98 5.83 -52.70
CA SER A 466 65.70 6.64 -51.50
C SER A 466 64.19 6.87 -51.30
N GLY A 467 63.46 7.22 -52.36
CA GLY A 467 62.01 7.42 -52.31
C GLY A 467 61.23 6.15 -51.94
N ALA A 468 61.64 5.01 -52.50
CA ALA A 468 61.04 3.72 -52.18
C ALA A 468 61.32 3.30 -50.73
N SER A 469 62.52 3.57 -50.20
CA SER A 469 62.84 3.32 -48.78
C SER A 469 61.99 4.19 -47.84
N THR A 470 61.77 5.47 -48.18
CA THR A 470 60.88 6.34 -47.40
C THR A 470 59.44 5.84 -47.43
N LEU A 471 58.96 5.40 -48.59
CA LEU A 471 57.62 4.81 -48.72
C LEU A 471 57.49 3.54 -47.87
N ALA A 472 58.49 2.66 -47.88
CA ALA A 472 58.52 1.46 -47.05
C ALA A 472 58.41 1.80 -45.56
N GLY A 473 59.24 2.74 -45.06
CA GLY A 473 59.15 3.22 -43.68
C GLY A 473 57.76 3.77 -43.32
N GLY A 474 57.18 4.61 -44.19
CA GLY A 474 55.83 5.13 -43.97
C GLY A 474 54.71 4.07 -44.01
N GLN A 475 54.89 2.97 -44.76
CA GLN A 475 53.95 1.85 -44.74
C GLN A 475 54.05 1.02 -43.46
N HIS A 476 55.25 0.84 -42.91
CA HIS A 476 55.43 0.25 -41.58
C HIS A 476 54.79 1.10 -40.48
N ASP A 477 55.00 2.42 -40.49
CA ASP A 477 54.34 3.34 -39.53
C ASP A 477 52.79 3.26 -39.63
N ALA A 478 52.26 3.17 -40.86
CA ALA A 478 50.82 3.04 -41.10
C ALA A 478 50.27 1.67 -40.66
N LEU A 479 51.06 0.59 -40.82
CA LEU A 479 50.74 -0.74 -40.32
C LEU A 479 50.67 -0.75 -38.79
N ASP A 480 51.68 -0.19 -38.12
CA ASP A 480 51.71 -0.09 -36.65
C ASP A 480 50.51 0.69 -36.13
N GLY A 481 50.17 1.82 -36.77
CA GLY A 481 48.98 2.60 -36.44
C GLY A 481 47.67 1.82 -36.63
N ALA A 482 47.57 1.03 -37.71
CA ALA A 482 46.41 0.16 -37.94
C ALA A 482 46.32 -0.94 -36.87
N THR A 483 47.44 -1.54 -36.45
CA THR A 483 47.48 -2.57 -35.40
C THR A 483 47.08 -2.00 -34.04
N GLN A 484 47.51 -0.77 -33.72
CA GLN A 484 47.08 -0.09 -32.50
C GLN A 484 45.58 0.22 -32.51
N ALA A 485 45.04 0.67 -33.65
CA ALA A 485 43.61 0.90 -33.81
C ALA A 485 42.79 -0.40 -33.69
N ALA A 486 43.25 -1.49 -34.30
CA ALA A 486 42.62 -2.81 -34.20
C ALA A 486 42.59 -3.30 -32.74
N SER A 487 43.71 -3.13 -32.01
CA SER A 487 43.78 -3.48 -30.59
C SER A 487 42.79 -2.67 -29.74
N GLY A 488 42.73 -1.35 -29.95
CA GLY A 488 41.76 -0.48 -29.26
C GLY A 488 40.30 -0.80 -29.60
N ALA A 489 40.03 -1.22 -30.85
CA ALA A 489 38.70 -1.70 -31.23
C ALA A 489 38.35 -3.04 -30.56
N GLY A 490 39.32 -3.93 -30.34
CA GLY A 490 39.13 -5.16 -29.57
C GLY A 490 38.83 -4.90 -28.08
N GLU A 491 39.48 -3.90 -27.48
CA GLU A 491 39.15 -3.45 -26.12
C GLU A 491 37.74 -2.85 -26.05
N LEU A 492 37.39 -1.99 -27.01
CA LEU A 492 36.05 -1.40 -27.11
C LEU A 492 34.98 -2.48 -27.30
N ASP A 493 35.24 -3.47 -28.16
CA ASP A 493 34.36 -4.60 -28.38
C ASP A 493 34.17 -5.46 -27.12
N SER A 494 35.25 -5.69 -26.37
CA SER A 494 35.19 -6.38 -25.08
C SER A 494 34.38 -5.58 -24.05
N GLY A 495 34.57 -4.26 -23.98
CA GLY A 495 33.81 -3.35 -23.12
C GLY A 495 32.32 -3.30 -23.48
N ALA A 496 31.99 -3.30 -24.79
CA ALA A 496 30.62 -3.42 -25.26
C ALA A 496 29.99 -4.76 -24.86
N GLY A 497 30.77 -5.85 -24.86
CA GLY A 497 30.33 -7.15 -24.35
C GLY A 497 29.98 -7.12 -22.86
N ALA A 498 30.85 -6.53 -22.04
CA ALA A 498 30.57 -6.35 -20.61
C ALA A 498 29.34 -5.46 -20.35
N LEU A 499 29.11 -4.45 -21.21
CA LEU A 499 27.93 -3.60 -21.12
C LEU A 499 26.63 -4.35 -21.48
N VAL A 500 26.68 -5.25 -22.48
CA VAL A 500 25.57 -6.16 -22.80
C VAL A 500 25.25 -7.04 -21.60
N ASP A 501 26.26 -7.68 -21.01
CA ASP A 501 26.08 -8.54 -19.83
C ASP A 501 25.49 -7.76 -18.65
N GLY A 502 26.02 -6.58 -18.37
CA GLY A 502 25.53 -5.70 -17.30
C GLY A 502 24.10 -5.20 -17.54
N SER A 503 23.75 -4.88 -18.78
CA SER A 503 22.38 -4.44 -19.14
C SER A 503 21.39 -5.61 -19.06
N GLY A 504 21.80 -6.81 -19.44
CA GLY A 504 21.01 -8.03 -19.27
C GLY A 504 20.76 -8.39 -17.80
N ALA A 505 21.78 -8.24 -16.95
CA ALA A 505 21.66 -8.42 -15.51
C ALA A 505 20.72 -7.37 -14.88
N LEU A 506 20.84 -6.09 -15.27
CA LEU A 506 19.93 -5.04 -14.85
C LEU A 506 18.48 -5.34 -15.24
N HIS A 507 18.25 -5.72 -16.50
CA HIS A 507 16.91 -6.08 -16.98
C HIS A 507 16.31 -7.24 -16.17
N SER A 508 17.09 -8.29 -15.94
CA SER A 508 16.66 -9.44 -15.12
C SER A 508 16.33 -9.04 -13.68
N GLY A 509 17.14 -8.18 -13.06
CA GLY A 509 16.87 -7.63 -11.73
C GLY A 509 15.62 -6.76 -11.68
N LEU A 510 15.32 -6.01 -12.74
CA LEU A 510 14.10 -5.20 -12.84
C LEU A 510 12.85 -6.06 -13.08
N VAL A 511 12.96 -7.17 -13.81
CA VAL A 511 11.88 -8.15 -13.92
C VAL A 511 11.56 -8.74 -12.54
N GLN A 512 12.57 -9.16 -11.78
CA GLN A 512 12.36 -9.63 -10.39
C GLN A 512 11.76 -8.56 -9.48
N LEU A 513 12.20 -7.30 -9.61
CA LEU A 513 11.59 -6.20 -8.87
C LEU A 513 10.12 -6.00 -9.25
N SER A 514 9.78 -6.08 -10.54
CA SER A 514 8.41 -5.99 -11.02
C SER A 514 7.53 -7.13 -10.50
N GLU A 515 8.07 -8.36 -10.45
CA GLU A 515 7.38 -9.51 -9.84
C GLU A 515 7.12 -9.28 -8.34
N GLY A 516 8.12 -8.82 -7.59
CA GLY A 516 7.97 -8.50 -6.17
C GLY A 516 7.01 -7.35 -5.89
N VAL A 517 6.91 -6.36 -6.79
CA VAL A 517 5.87 -5.32 -6.72
C VAL A 517 4.49 -5.90 -7.01
N GLY A 518 4.38 -6.89 -7.90
CA GLY A 518 3.15 -7.67 -8.09
C GLY A 518 2.71 -8.36 -6.80
N GLU A 519 3.63 -9.06 -6.12
CA GLU A 519 3.34 -9.68 -4.82
C GLU A 519 2.94 -8.66 -3.74
N LEU A 520 3.59 -7.50 -3.72
CA LEU A 520 3.22 -6.40 -2.81
C LEU A 520 1.81 -5.86 -3.12
N SER A 521 1.45 -5.78 -4.40
CA SER A 521 0.11 -5.37 -4.84
C SER A 521 -0.93 -6.36 -4.34
N ASP A 522 -0.71 -7.66 -4.53
CA ASP A 522 -1.62 -8.70 -4.06
C ASP A 522 -1.78 -8.68 -2.52
N GLY A 523 -0.67 -8.51 -1.80
CA GLY A 523 -0.69 -8.37 -0.34
C GLY A 523 -1.40 -7.10 0.14
N THR A 524 -1.30 -6.00 -0.61
CA THR A 524 -1.99 -4.75 -0.32
C THR A 524 -3.49 -4.90 -0.54
N THR A 525 -3.92 -5.57 -1.61
CA THR A 525 -5.34 -5.90 -1.85
C THR A 525 -5.91 -6.76 -0.72
N GLN A 526 -5.18 -7.78 -0.26
CA GLN A 526 -5.61 -8.59 0.89
C GLN A 526 -5.74 -7.77 2.18
N LEU A 527 -4.82 -6.83 2.40
CA LEU A 527 -4.86 -5.94 3.55
C LEU A 527 -6.03 -4.94 3.45
N GLU A 528 -6.31 -4.41 2.26
CA GLU A 528 -7.48 -3.59 1.97
C GLU A 528 -8.77 -4.36 2.28
N ASP A 529 -8.93 -5.56 1.72
CA ASP A 529 -10.11 -6.41 1.97
C ASP A 529 -10.31 -6.69 3.47
N GLY A 530 -9.25 -7.11 4.16
CA GLY A 530 -9.31 -7.45 5.58
C GLY A 530 -9.58 -6.25 6.49
N SER A 531 -9.01 -5.08 6.17
CA SER A 531 -9.28 -3.84 6.92
C SER A 531 -10.69 -3.28 6.63
N GLY A 532 -11.20 -3.47 5.42
CA GLY A 532 -12.58 -3.14 5.06
C GLY A 532 -13.60 -4.03 5.79
N GLU A 533 -13.33 -5.34 5.88
CA GLU A 533 -14.14 -6.29 6.67
C GLU A 533 -14.11 -5.94 8.16
N LEU A 534 -12.93 -5.61 8.71
CA LEU A 534 -12.82 -5.16 10.11
C LEU A 534 -13.59 -3.87 10.37
N SER A 535 -13.43 -2.86 9.51
CA SER A 535 -14.10 -1.56 9.65
C SER A 535 -15.62 -1.70 9.59
N SER A 536 -16.13 -2.47 8.63
CA SER A 536 -17.56 -2.74 8.51
C SER A 536 -18.10 -3.55 9.69
N GLY A 537 -17.40 -4.61 10.11
CA GLY A 537 -17.79 -5.43 11.25
C GLY A 537 -17.86 -4.66 12.57
N LEU A 538 -16.90 -3.75 12.82
CA LEU A 538 -16.94 -2.89 14.00
C LEU A 538 -18.07 -1.86 13.93
N ALA A 539 -18.29 -1.23 12.77
CA ALA A 539 -19.39 -0.28 12.58
C ALA A 539 -20.76 -0.96 12.79
N ASP A 540 -20.94 -2.17 12.28
CA ASP A 540 -22.13 -2.98 12.49
C ASP A 540 -22.31 -3.35 13.98
N GLY A 541 -21.21 -3.66 14.67
CA GLY A 541 -21.21 -3.91 16.11
C GLY A 541 -21.63 -2.69 16.93
N VAL A 542 -21.13 -1.49 16.60
CA VAL A 542 -21.53 -0.23 17.25
C VAL A 542 -23.05 -0.04 17.14
N GLY A 543 -23.63 -0.35 15.98
CA GLY A 543 -25.08 -0.31 15.77
C GLY A 543 -25.89 -1.30 16.61
N GLN A 544 -25.25 -2.34 17.16
CA GLN A 544 -25.91 -3.36 17.99
C GLN A 544 -25.82 -3.09 19.49
N VAL A 545 -24.86 -2.26 19.95
CA VAL A 545 -24.72 -1.88 21.37
C VAL A 545 -25.58 -0.64 21.65
N PRO A 546 -26.54 -0.68 22.58
CA PRO A 546 -27.37 0.48 22.89
C PRO A 546 -26.56 1.63 23.50
N ASP A 547 -26.81 2.86 23.04
CA ASP A 547 -26.30 4.11 23.63
C ASP A 547 -27.47 4.97 24.16
N PRO A 548 -28.07 4.59 25.30
CA PRO A 548 -29.14 5.38 25.90
C PRO A 548 -28.58 6.69 26.47
N ASP A 549 -29.23 7.81 26.15
CA ASP A 549 -28.91 9.09 26.79
C ASP A 549 -29.10 9.03 28.32
N ALA A 550 -28.55 10.01 29.05
CA ALA A 550 -28.58 10.03 30.51
C ALA A 550 -29.99 9.84 31.11
N LYS A 551 -31.01 10.44 30.48
CA LYS A 551 -32.40 10.31 30.95
C LYS A 551 -32.98 8.91 30.73
N THR A 552 -32.60 8.29 29.62
CA THR A 552 -33.01 6.93 29.29
C THR A 552 -32.30 5.92 30.18
N SER A 553 -31.02 6.15 30.49
CA SER A 553 -30.22 5.37 31.44
C SER A 553 -30.82 5.40 32.84
N ASP A 554 -31.12 6.60 33.36
CA ASP A 554 -31.78 6.75 34.67
C ASP A 554 -33.13 6.02 34.71
N LYS A 555 -33.92 6.15 33.63
CA LYS A 555 -35.21 5.48 33.54
C LYS A 555 -35.08 3.95 33.47
N LEU A 556 -34.10 3.44 32.73
CA LEU A 556 -33.85 2.00 32.65
C LEU A 556 -33.36 1.45 34.00
N ALA A 557 -32.48 2.18 34.69
CA ALA A 557 -31.98 1.81 36.01
C ALA A 557 -33.11 1.70 37.02
N ASN A 558 -34.02 2.68 37.03
CA ASN A 558 -35.21 2.66 37.88
C ASN A 558 -36.14 1.47 37.54
N VAL A 559 -36.33 1.14 36.26
CA VAL A 559 -37.19 0.00 35.86
C VAL A 559 -36.54 -1.35 36.18
N ILE A 560 -35.21 -1.44 36.20
CA ILE A 560 -34.49 -2.67 36.60
C ILE A 560 -34.49 -2.81 38.13
N GLY A 561 -34.30 -1.70 38.86
CA GLY A 561 -34.25 -1.66 40.32
C GLY A 561 -35.60 -1.82 41.00
N ASP A 562 -36.68 -1.29 40.40
CA ASP A 562 -38.07 -1.48 40.84
C ASP A 562 -38.95 -1.93 39.65
N PRO A 563 -38.90 -3.23 39.29
CA PRO A 563 -39.57 -3.73 38.09
C PRO A 563 -41.09 -3.85 38.25
N VAL A 564 -41.64 -3.73 39.46
CA VAL A 564 -43.06 -3.98 39.73
C VAL A 564 -43.63 -2.92 40.67
N SER A 565 -44.19 -1.86 40.09
CA SER A 565 -44.96 -0.87 40.85
C SER A 565 -46.38 -1.38 41.17
N VAL A 566 -46.80 -1.30 42.42
CA VAL A 566 -48.19 -1.58 42.82
C VAL A 566 -48.99 -0.27 42.90
N THR A 567 -49.80 -0.01 41.88
CA THR A 567 -50.74 1.12 41.91
C THR A 567 -52.01 0.71 42.65
N GLN A 568 -52.16 1.13 43.90
CA GLN A 568 -53.41 0.93 44.65
C GLN A 568 -54.49 1.92 44.18
N GLN A 569 -55.58 1.40 43.62
CA GLN A 569 -56.80 2.18 43.38
C GLN A 569 -57.90 1.71 44.33
N LYS A 570 -58.19 2.53 45.34
CA LYS A 570 -59.28 2.28 46.29
C LYS A 570 -60.57 2.87 45.73
N GLN A 571 -61.61 2.05 45.57
CA GLN A 571 -62.90 2.51 45.01
C GLN A 571 -63.78 3.21 46.06
N ALA A 572 -63.67 2.80 47.32
CA ALA A 572 -64.37 3.35 48.47
C ALA A 572 -63.55 3.00 49.73
N GLU A 573 -63.37 3.94 50.65
CA GLU A 573 -62.52 3.76 51.82
C GLU A 573 -63.15 4.38 53.07
N ALA A 574 -62.93 3.73 54.22
CA ALA A 574 -63.17 4.32 55.52
C ALA A 574 -61.88 5.01 55.99
N HIS A 575 -61.95 6.25 56.42
CA HIS A 575 -60.76 7.04 56.73
C HIS A 575 -60.17 6.74 58.10
N ALA A 576 -60.97 6.20 59.01
CA ALA A 576 -60.49 5.69 60.29
C ALA A 576 -61.09 4.33 60.60
N TYR A 577 -60.39 3.56 61.45
CA TYR A 577 -60.82 2.24 61.89
C TYR A 577 -62.24 2.25 62.50
N GLY A 578 -62.55 3.26 63.31
CA GLY A 578 -63.87 3.45 63.92
C GLY A 578 -64.97 3.76 62.92
N GLU A 579 -64.65 4.48 61.83
CA GLU A 579 -65.59 4.67 60.72
C GLU A 579 -65.95 3.33 60.08
N GLY A 580 -64.97 2.44 59.94
CA GLY A 580 -65.10 1.05 59.48
C GLY A 580 -66.16 0.23 60.25
N LEU A 581 -66.24 0.47 61.56
CA LEU A 581 -67.12 -0.24 62.49
C LEU A 581 -68.48 0.47 62.73
N ALA A 582 -68.57 1.76 62.41
CA ALA A 582 -69.76 2.59 62.68
C ALA A 582 -71.08 2.04 62.10
N PRO A 583 -71.16 1.54 60.85
CA PRO A 583 -72.38 0.93 60.29
C PRO A 583 -73.02 -0.12 61.19
N PHE A 584 -72.18 -0.97 61.80
CA PHE A 584 -72.63 -2.06 62.66
C PHE A 584 -73.10 -1.56 64.02
N PHE A 585 -72.27 -0.82 64.73
CA PHE A 585 -72.60 -0.36 66.09
C PHE A 585 -73.77 0.62 66.12
N MET A 586 -73.90 1.49 65.11
CA MET A 586 -75.04 2.39 64.98
C MET A 586 -76.35 1.63 64.74
N THR A 587 -76.32 0.62 63.87
CA THR A 587 -77.48 -0.22 63.57
C THR A 587 -77.90 -1.04 64.78
N LEU A 588 -76.93 -1.66 65.47
CA LEU A 588 -77.16 -2.45 66.67
C LEU A 588 -77.72 -1.60 67.80
N ALA A 589 -77.16 -0.41 68.04
CA ALA A 589 -77.65 0.53 69.04
C ALA A 589 -79.11 0.97 68.78
N THR A 590 -79.48 1.17 67.51
CA THR A 590 -80.88 1.49 67.13
C THR A 590 -81.83 0.35 67.43
N PHE A 591 -81.44 -0.89 67.09
CA PHE A 591 -82.26 -2.07 67.37
C PHE A 591 -82.49 -2.25 68.88
N ILE A 592 -81.41 -2.12 69.68
CA ILE A 592 -81.47 -2.19 71.15
C ILE A 592 -82.35 -1.07 71.71
N GLY A 593 -82.21 0.16 71.22
CA GLY A 593 -83.03 1.29 71.65
C GLY A 593 -84.52 1.03 71.47
N VAL A 594 -84.90 0.52 70.29
CA VAL A 594 -86.30 0.16 70.00
C VAL A 594 -86.79 -0.98 70.88
N LEU A 595 -85.97 -2.01 71.14
CA LEU A 595 -86.31 -3.08 72.06
C LEU A 595 -86.61 -2.53 73.47
N ILE A 596 -85.79 -1.61 73.98
CA ILE A 596 -85.99 -0.99 75.30
C ILE A 596 -87.25 -0.11 75.32
N LEU A 597 -87.62 0.56 74.22
CA LEU A 597 -88.88 1.32 74.13
C LEU A 597 -90.11 0.45 74.45
N THR A 598 -90.09 -0.84 74.12
CA THR A 598 -91.18 -1.78 74.47
C THR A 598 -91.36 -2.04 75.97
N GLN A 599 -90.37 -1.67 76.78
CA GLN A 599 -90.46 -1.80 78.24
C GLN A 599 -91.29 -0.68 78.85
N VAL A 600 -91.32 0.50 78.22
CA VAL A 600 -92.01 1.69 78.74
C VAL A 600 -93.30 1.99 77.98
N VAL A 601 -93.32 1.73 76.67
CA VAL A 601 -94.48 1.95 75.82
C VAL A 601 -95.20 0.61 75.62
N ARG A 602 -96.52 0.59 75.84
CA ARG A 602 -97.34 -0.58 75.51
C ARG A 602 -97.65 -0.59 74.01
N PRO A 603 -97.35 -1.67 73.26
CA PRO A 603 -97.58 -1.76 71.80
C PRO A 603 -98.98 -1.40 71.34
N ILE A 604 -99.98 -1.91 72.06
CA ILE A 604 -101.40 -1.66 71.79
C ILE A 604 -102.07 -1.44 73.15
N THR A 605 -102.86 -0.37 73.27
CA THR A 605 -103.57 -0.07 74.52
C THR A 605 -104.97 -0.70 74.51
N THR A 606 -105.42 -1.17 75.68
CA THR A 606 -106.76 -1.77 75.86
C THR A 606 -107.87 -0.82 75.41
N ARG A 607 -107.69 0.49 75.63
CA ARG A 607 -108.58 1.55 75.16
C ARG A 607 -108.69 1.62 73.63
N ALA A 608 -107.59 1.36 72.91
CA ALA A 608 -107.61 1.34 71.46
C ALA A 608 -108.35 0.12 70.91
N LEU A 609 -108.17 -1.06 71.54
CA LEU A 609 -108.90 -2.29 71.21
C LEU A 609 -110.41 -2.18 71.48
N ALA A 610 -110.80 -1.51 72.58
CA ALA A 610 -112.20 -1.27 72.94
C ALA A 610 -112.91 -0.24 72.03
N SER A 611 -112.20 0.40 71.10
CA SER A 611 -112.77 1.41 70.22
C SER A 611 -113.41 0.79 68.97
N ASN A 612 -114.42 1.46 68.40
CA ASN A 612 -115.06 1.07 67.14
C ASN A 612 -114.19 1.37 65.88
N GLY A 613 -112.88 1.57 66.05
CA GLY A 613 -111.95 1.85 64.95
C GLY A 613 -111.66 0.61 64.10
N VAL A 614 -111.42 0.81 62.79
CA VAL A 614 -111.00 -0.28 61.89
C VAL A 614 -109.64 -0.84 62.33
N ASN A 615 -109.44 -2.17 62.27
CA ASN A 615 -108.28 -2.86 62.87
C ASN A 615 -106.92 -2.29 62.40
N TRP A 616 -106.78 -1.97 61.12
CA TRP A 616 -105.54 -1.39 60.58
C TRP A 616 -105.25 0.02 61.12
N LYS A 617 -106.29 0.82 61.40
CA LYS A 617 -106.13 2.14 62.02
C LYS A 617 -105.65 2.03 63.47
N ILE A 618 -106.04 0.98 64.18
CA ILE A 618 -105.59 0.71 65.55
C ILE A 618 -104.14 0.23 65.54
N ALA A 619 -103.78 -0.69 64.64
CA ALA A 619 -102.42 -1.21 64.51
C ALA A 619 -101.40 -0.09 64.18
N ILE A 620 -101.69 0.71 63.15
CA ILE A 620 -100.84 1.86 62.78
C ILE A 620 -100.86 2.92 63.89
N GLY A 621 -102.03 3.19 64.48
CA GLY A 621 -102.17 4.16 65.57
C GLY A 621 -101.35 3.80 66.82
N GLY A 622 -101.19 2.50 67.12
CA GLY A 622 -100.36 2.00 68.20
C GLY A 622 -98.86 1.99 67.90
N TRP A 623 -98.49 1.81 66.63
CA TRP A 623 -97.09 1.88 66.18
C TRP A 623 -96.54 3.31 66.09
N LEU A 624 -97.36 4.30 65.72
CA LEU A 624 -96.90 5.69 65.51
C LEU A 624 -96.08 6.29 66.68
N PRO A 625 -96.45 6.11 67.97
CA PRO A 625 -95.62 6.57 69.09
C PRO A 625 -94.25 5.86 69.17
N PHE A 626 -94.18 4.56 68.85
CA PHE A 626 -92.91 3.82 68.78
C PHE A 626 -92.05 4.31 67.61
N ALA A 627 -92.66 4.50 66.45
CA ALA A 627 -91.99 5.04 65.27
C ALA A 627 -91.41 6.43 65.57
N GLY A 628 -92.19 7.33 66.18
CA GLY A 628 -91.74 8.68 66.51
C GLY A 628 -90.55 8.72 67.47
N LEU A 629 -90.56 7.89 68.51
CA LEU A 629 -89.44 7.80 69.46
C LEU A 629 -88.23 7.08 68.87
N ALA A 630 -88.46 6.05 68.04
CA ALA A 630 -87.41 5.37 67.30
C ALA A 630 -86.69 6.33 66.34
N LEU A 631 -87.43 7.13 65.58
CA LEU A 631 -86.87 8.15 64.70
C LEU A 631 -86.05 9.20 65.48
N LEU A 632 -86.53 9.61 66.66
CA LEU A 632 -85.85 10.58 67.51
C LEU A 632 -84.51 10.03 68.05
N GLN A 633 -84.52 8.85 68.69
CA GLN A 633 -83.28 8.26 69.24
C GLN A 633 -82.26 7.93 68.14
N THR A 634 -82.70 7.48 66.97
CA THR A 634 -81.84 7.19 65.82
C THR A 634 -81.23 8.47 65.25
N SER A 635 -82.01 9.54 65.14
CA SER A 635 -81.49 10.85 64.69
C SER A 635 -80.47 11.41 65.67
N LEU A 636 -80.71 11.27 66.98
CA LEU A 636 -79.78 11.71 68.02
C LEU A 636 -78.48 10.91 67.97
N LEU A 637 -78.56 9.58 67.83
CA LEU A 637 -77.40 8.71 67.66
C LEU A 637 -76.59 9.07 66.42
N PHE A 638 -77.25 9.28 65.28
CA PHE A 638 -76.58 9.73 64.07
C PHE A 638 -75.88 11.07 64.27
N ALA A 639 -76.55 12.06 64.86
CA ALA A 639 -75.96 13.38 65.11
C ALA A 639 -74.74 13.32 66.05
N VAL A 640 -74.79 12.52 67.11
CA VAL A 640 -73.67 12.36 68.05
C VAL A 640 -72.48 11.66 67.39
N VAL A 641 -72.70 10.62 66.59
CA VAL A 641 -71.60 9.94 65.89
C VAL A 641 -71.04 10.82 64.77
N HIS A 642 -71.90 11.49 64.00
CA HIS A 642 -71.49 12.37 62.91
C HIS A 642 -70.74 13.61 63.38
N PHE A 643 -71.31 14.37 64.32
CA PHE A 643 -70.69 15.61 64.79
C PHE A 643 -69.75 15.42 65.99
N GLY A 644 -70.00 14.43 66.84
CA GLY A 644 -69.22 14.21 68.07
C GLY A 644 -67.98 13.34 67.89
N LEU A 645 -68.04 12.33 67.02
CA LEU A 645 -66.87 11.49 66.68
C LEU A 645 -66.22 11.89 65.36
N GLY A 646 -66.85 12.77 64.58
CA GLY A 646 -66.33 13.22 63.30
C GLY A 646 -66.51 12.20 62.18
N LEU A 647 -67.57 11.38 62.22
CA LEU A 647 -67.85 10.40 61.16
C LEU A 647 -68.03 11.09 59.80
N ASN A 648 -67.09 10.88 58.89
CA ASN A 648 -67.15 11.45 57.55
C ASN A 648 -67.83 10.46 56.59
N THR A 649 -69.09 10.75 56.26
CA THR A 649 -69.87 9.89 55.35
C THR A 649 -69.92 10.51 53.96
N ALA A 650 -69.66 9.74 52.91
CA ALA A 650 -69.78 10.19 51.52
C ALA A 650 -71.18 10.72 51.18
N HIS A 651 -72.22 10.11 51.74
CA HIS A 651 -73.61 10.53 51.54
C HIS A 651 -74.37 10.71 52.87
N PRO A 652 -74.17 11.84 53.58
CA PRO A 652 -74.67 12.01 54.95
C PRO A 652 -76.19 11.99 55.02
N TRP A 653 -76.87 12.64 54.08
CA TRP A 653 -78.33 12.72 54.05
C TRP A 653 -78.99 11.38 53.70
N LEU A 654 -78.39 10.62 52.78
CA LEU A 654 -78.88 9.28 52.44
C LEU A 654 -78.60 8.28 53.56
N THR A 655 -77.42 8.37 54.19
CA THR A 655 -77.07 7.56 55.38
C THR A 655 -78.09 7.79 56.48
N TRP A 656 -78.36 9.05 56.81
CA TRP A 656 -79.41 9.39 57.77
C TRP A 656 -80.78 8.86 57.35
N GLY A 657 -81.16 9.00 56.07
CA GLY A 657 -82.42 8.49 55.53
C GLY A 657 -82.58 6.97 55.63
N LEU A 658 -81.56 6.19 55.26
CA LEU A 658 -81.54 4.74 55.42
C LEU A 658 -81.64 4.35 56.90
N PHE A 659 -80.94 5.09 57.75
CA PHE A 659 -80.93 4.86 59.19
C PHE A 659 -82.31 5.13 59.82
N LEU A 660 -83.03 6.16 59.37
CA LEU A 660 -84.43 6.38 59.73
C LEU A 660 -85.36 5.25 59.24
N LEU A 661 -85.14 4.75 58.02
CA LEU A 661 -85.89 3.61 57.49
C LEU A 661 -85.65 2.35 58.32
N ALA A 662 -84.41 2.12 58.75
CA ALA A 662 -84.06 1.06 59.69
C ALA A 662 -84.79 1.22 61.03
N ALA A 663 -84.88 2.45 61.57
CA ALA A 663 -85.64 2.72 62.79
C ALA A 663 -87.14 2.41 62.64
N LEU A 664 -87.74 2.72 61.49
CA LEU A 664 -89.14 2.36 61.19
C LEU A 664 -89.32 0.85 61.07
N CYS A 665 -88.41 0.18 60.37
CA CYS A 665 -88.41 -1.27 60.21
C CYS A 665 -88.28 -1.99 61.56
N PHE A 666 -87.26 -1.65 62.34
CA PHE A 666 -87.04 -2.24 63.65
C PHE A 666 -88.19 -1.93 64.60
N SER A 667 -88.71 -0.69 64.63
CA SER A 667 -89.86 -0.35 65.48
C SER A 667 -91.12 -1.11 65.10
N ALA A 668 -91.44 -1.26 63.81
CA ALA A 668 -92.61 -2.02 63.37
C ALA A 668 -92.46 -3.51 63.67
N LEU A 669 -91.29 -4.09 63.41
CA LEU A 669 -91.01 -5.51 63.61
C LEU A 669 -91.03 -5.87 65.11
N ILE A 670 -90.29 -5.12 65.92
CA ILE A 670 -90.21 -5.35 67.37
C ILE A 670 -91.58 -5.11 68.03
N GLN A 671 -92.24 -3.99 67.72
CA GLN A 671 -93.56 -3.69 68.27
C GLN A 671 -94.62 -4.71 67.81
N GLY A 672 -94.57 -5.15 66.55
CA GLY A 672 -95.52 -6.10 65.98
C GLY A 672 -95.41 -7.50 66.58
N ILE A 673 -94.19 -8.03 66.71
CA ILE A 673 -93.94 -9.32 67.38
C ILE A 673 -94.37 -9.25 68.84
N TYR A 674 -94.02 -8.16 69.54
CA TYR A 674 -94.41 -7.99 70.94
C TYR A 674 -95.93 -7.81 71.11
N ALA A 675 -96.59 -7.11 70.19
CA ALA A 675 -98.05 -6.98 70.17
C ALA A 675 -98.76 -8.32 69.99
N LEU A 676 -98.23 -9.20 69.14
CA LEU A 676 -98.83 -10.49 68.79
C LEU A 676 -98.65 -11.56 69.88
N LEU A 677 -97.47 -11.62 70.49
CA LEU A 677 -97.09 -12.70 71.41
C LEU A 677 -97.08 -12.28 72.90
N GLY A 678 -97.32 -11.00 73.20
CA GLY A 678 -97.20 -10.48 74.56
C GLY A 678 -95.79 -10.69 75.12
N THR A 679 -95.66 -11.01 76.41
CA THR A 679 -94.34 -11.16 77.07
C THR A 679 -93.40 -12.14 76.38
N ALA A 680 -93.91 -13.23 75.78
CA ALA A 680 -93.09 -14.16 75.01
C ALA A 680 -92.44 -13.51 73.77
N GLY A 681 -93.10 -12.53 73.16
CA GLY A 681 -92.58 -11.78 72.03
C GLY A 681 -91.30 -11.00 72.35
N LYS A 682 -91.12 -10.55 73.60
CA LYS A 682 -89.86 -9.89 74.03
C LYS A 682 -88.67 -10.85 73.94
N PHE A 683 -88.86 -12.10 74.35
CA PHE A 683 -87.83 -13.13 74.28
C PHE A 683 -87.47 -13.46 72.81
N VAL A 684 -88.48 -13.56 71.93
CA VAL A 684 -88.25 -13.79 70.49
C VAL A 684 -87.43 -12.67 69.88
N VAL A 685 -87.74 -11.41 70.18
CA VAL A 685 -86.95 -10.27 69.69
C VAL A 685 -85.52 -10.28 70.25
N LEU A 686 -85.32 -10.71 71.50
CA LEU A 686 -83.97 -10.85 72.08
C LEU A 686 -83.15 -11.95 71.37
N VAL A 687 -83.75 -13.11 71.08
CA VAL A 687 -83.08 -14.17 70.30
C VAL A 687 -82.70 -13.64 68.90
N LEU A 688 -83.61 -12.90 68.26
CA LEU A 688 -83.39 -12.28 66.97
C LEU A 688 -82.31 -11.20 67.01
N MET A 689 -82.13 -10.51 68.15
CA MET A 689 -81.02 -9.58 68.37
C MET A 689 -79.67 -10.32 68.41
N VAL A 690 -79.58 -11.42 69.17
CA VAL A 690 -78.33 -12.20 69.30
C VAL A 690 -77.93 -12.82 67.96
N LEU A 691 -78.88 -13.38 67.20
CA LEU A 691 -78.61 -13.90 65.87
C LEU A 691 -78.06 -12.81 64.94
N GLN A 692 -78.69 -11.64 64.92
CA GLN A 692 -78.24 -10.52 64.09
C GLN A 692 -76.89 -9.93 64.51
N LEU A 693 -76.53 -10.00 65.79
CA LEU A 693 -75.24 -9.53 66.28
C LEU A 693 -74.08 -10.32 65.66
N VAL A 694 -74.24 -11.64 65.51
CA VAL A 694 -73.24 -12.50 64.87
C VAL A 694 -73.29 -12.39 63.34
N THR A 695 -74.50 -12.32 62.77
CA THR A 695 -74.65 -12.43 61.31
C THR A 695 -74.50 -11.11 60.58
N ALA A 696 -74.60 -9.93 61.22
CA ALA A 696 -74.61 -8.65 60.50
C ALA A 696 -73.27 -8.24 59.87
N GLY A 697 -72.20 -9.01 60.09
CA GLY A 697 -70.90 -8.82 59.43
C GLY A 697 -70.17 -7.54 59.87
N GLY A 698 -70.24 -7.20 61.16
CA GLY A 698 -69.79 -5.92 61.69
C GLY A 698 -68.28 -5.78 61.88
N THR A 699 -67.69 -6.63 62.73
CA THR A 699 -66.27 -6.61 63.09
C THR A 699 -65.41 -7.51 62.20
N PHE A 700 -66.00 -8.59 61.69
CA PHE A 700 -65.39 -9.47 60.71
C PHE A 700 -66.27 -9.52 59.45
N PRO A 701 -65.67 -9.74 58.27
CA PRO A 701 -66.44 -9.97 57.04
C PRO A 701 -67.41 -11.14 57.24
N TRP A 702 -68.65 -10.98 56.79
CA TRP A 702 -69.68 -12.01 57.00
C TRP A 702 -69.35 -13.33 56.27
N GLU A 703 -68.50 -13.26 55.23
CA GLU A 703 -67.96 -14.37 54.46
C GLU A 703 -67.09 -15.32 55.32
N THR A 704 -66.62 -14.85 56.47
CA THR A 704 -65.82 -15.65 57.42
C THR A 704 -66.68 -16.46 58.41
N LEU A 705 -68.01 -16.33 58.34
CA LEU A 705 -68.92 -17.07 59.21
C LEU A 705 -69.01 -18.55 58.75
N PRO A 706 -69.35 -19.49 59.66
CA PRO A 706 -69.69 -20.85 59.26
C PRO A 706 -70.89 -20.87 58.29
N GLU A 707 -70.83 -21.72 57.27
CA GLU A 707 -71.78 -21.78 56.14
C GLU A 707 -73.28 -21.75 56.54
N PRO A 708 -73.76 -22.44 57.61
CA PRO A 708 -75.17 -22.38 58.00
C PRO A 708 -75.67 -20.98 58.41
N LEU A 709 -74.76 -20.08 58.83
CA LEU A 709 -75.11 -18.72 59.26
C LEU A 709 -75.15 -17.71 58.11
N HIS A 710 -74.61 -18.04 56.92
CA HIS A 710 -74.64 -17.16 55.75
C HIS A 710 -76.07 -16.83 55.30
N VAL A 711 -76.97 -17.83 55.37
CA VAL A 711 -78.39 -17.65 55.03
C VAL A 711 -79.05 -16.63 55.96
N LEU A 712 -78.68 -16.63 57.25
CA LEU A 712 -79.19 -15.67 58.21
C LEU A 712 -78.67 -14.24 57.93
N HIS A 713 -77.42 -14.09 57.46
CA HIS A 713 -76.92 -12.77 57.03
C HIS A 713 -77.78 -12.19 55.92
N GLN A 714 -78.10 -12.96 54.88
CA GLN A 714 -78.84 -12.47 53.72
C GLN A 714 -80.30 -12.12 54.03
N ILE A 715 -80.92 -12.84 54.96
CA ILE A 715 -82.35 -12.70 55.25
C ILE A 715 -82.60 -11.63 56.31
N LEU A 716 -81.76 -11.50 57.34
CA LEU A 716 -82.05 -10.66 58.50
C LEU A 716 -81.88 -9.16 58.18
N PRO A 717 -82.79 -8.29 58.67
CA PRO A 717 -82.83 -6.89 58.26
C PRO A 717 -81.61 -6.08 58.72
N MET A 718 -80.98 -6.41 59.85
CA MET A 718 -79.79 -5.70 60.35
C MET A 718 -78.62 -5.80 59.38
N SER A 719 -78.40 -6.96 58.77
CA SER A 719 -77.34 -7.16 57.78
C SER A 719 -77.50 -6.24 56.57
N SER A 720 -78.73 -6.07 56.07
CA SER A 720 -79.01 -5.16 54.95
C SER A 720 -78.78 -3.70 55.33
N VAL A 721 -79.09 -3.31 56.58
CA VAL A 721 -78.79 -1.95 57.06
C VAL A 721 -77.29 -1.73 57.15
N VAL A 722 -76.53 -2.66 57.75
CA VAL A 722 -75.06 -2.53 57.87
C VAL A 722 -74.41 -2.42 56.48
N LEU A 723 -74.83 -3.24 55.53
CA LEU A 723 -74.32 -3.20 54.16
C LEU A 723 -74.67 -1.89 53.45
N GLY A 724 -75.91 -1.41 53.56
CA GLY A 724 -76.32 -0.15 52.96
C GLY A 724 -75.65 1.07 53.60
N MET A 725 -75.46 1.04 54.92
CA MET A 725 -74.71 2.05 55.66
C MET A 725 -73.25 2.08 55.17
N ARG A 726 -72.57 0.94 54.96
CA ARG A 726 -71.22 0.91 54.38
C ARG A 726 -71.14 1.58 53.01
N HIS A 727 -72.07 1.28 52.11
CA HIS A 727 -72.06 1.88 50.77
C HIS A 727 -72.27 3.38 50.81
N LEU A 728 -73.18 3.85 51.68
CA LEU A 728 -73.47 5.27 51.84
C LEU A 728 -72.38 6.04 52.59
N MET A 729 -71.72 5.39 53.54
CA MET A 729 -70.70 6.00 54.37
C MET A 729 -69.37 6.07 53.64
N TYR A 730 -68.95 5.02 52.93
CA TYR A 730 -67.65 4.97 52.26
C TYR A 730 -67.69 5.39 50.79
N GLY A 731 -68.88 5.66 50.24
CA GLY A 731 -69.04 6.12 48.85
C GLY A 731 -69.02 5.01 47.79
N ALA A 732 -69.44 3.81 48.16
CA ALA A 732 -69.54 2.68 47.22
C ALA A 732 -70.84 2.73 46.38
N ASP A 733 -71.00 1.76 45.47
CA ASP A 733 -72.13 1.73 44.52
C ASP A 733 -73.51 1.84 45.19
N LEU A 734 -74.34 2.74 44.68
CA LEU A 734 -75.66 3.04 45.25
C LEU A 734 -76.77 2.13 44.69
N GLY A 735 -76.47 1.28 43.71
CA GLY A 735 -77.46 0.42 43.03
C GLY A 735 -78.20 -0.52 43.98
N MET A 736 -77.49 -1.05 44.99
CA MET A 736 -78.06 -1.99 45.96
C MET A 736 -79.03 -1.35 46.97
N LEU A 737 -79.01 -0.01 47.10
CA LEU A 737 -79.83 0.68 48.10
C LEU A 737 -81.34 0.53 47.86
N SER A 738 -81.75 0.40 46.61
CA SER A 738 -83.15 0.15 46.26
C SER A 738 -83.63 -1.23 46.76
N ALA A 739 -82.80 -2.26 46.60
CA ALA A 739 -83.07 -3.61 47.10
C ALA A 739 -83.09 -3.64 48.63
N ILE A 740 -82.10 -3.00 49.28
CA ILE A 740 -82.04 -2.86 50.75
C ILE A 740 -83.27 -2.12 51.29
N GLY A 741 -83.62 -0.99 50.68
CA GLY A 741 -84.83 -0.24 51.02
C GLY A 741 -86.08 -1.10 50.87
N GLY A 742 -86.18 -1.91 49.81
CA GLY A 742 -87.24 -2.89 49.59
C GLY A 742 -87.34 -3.93 50.70
N VAL A 743 -86.22 -4.50 51.13
CA VAL A 743 -86.15 -5.46 52.26
C VAL A 743 -86.65 -4.81 53.56
N LEU A 744 -86.21 -3.59 53.88
CA LEU A 744 -86.62 -2.87 55.09
C LEU A 744 -88.11 -2.51 55.06
N VAL A 745 -88.63 -2.09 53.92
CA VAL A 745 -90.08 -1.85 53.75
C VAL A 745 -90.85 -3.16 53.91
N GLY A 746 -90.35 -4.27 53.34
CA GLY A 746 -90.94 -5.60 53.49
C GLY A 746 -91.05 -6.03 54.96
N TYR A 747 -89.98 -5.88 55.74
CA TYR A 747 -90.00 -6.17 57.17
C TYR A 747 -90.84 -5.19 57.99
N THR A 748 -90.92 -3.92 57.58
CA THR A 748 -91.83 -2.94 58.19
C THR A 748 -93.28 -3.38 58.01
N LEU A 749 -93.65 -3.81 56.80
CA LEU A 749 -94.99 -4.33 56.49
C LEU A 749 -95.27 -5.63 57.22
N LEU A 750 -94.27 -6.52 57.36
CA LEU A 750 -94.38 -7.75 58.16
C LEU A 750 -94.67 -7.43 59.64
N GLY A 751 -93.91 -6.51 60.23
CA GLY A 751 -94.13 -6.05 61.60
C GLY A 751 -95.50 -5.41 61.81
N LEU A 752 -95.92 -4.53 60.92
CA LEU A 752 -97.27 -3.96 60.93
C LEU A 752 -98.35 -5.02 60.71
N GLY A 753 -98.08 -6.05 59.90
CA GLY A 753 -98.93 -7.22 59.72
C GLY A 753 -99.10 -8.02 61.02
N CYS A 754 -98.02 -8.28 61.74
CA CYS A 754 -98.07 -8.88 63.09
C CYS A 754 -98.89 -8.01 64.05
N SER A 755 -98.70 -6.69 64.02
CA SER A 755 -99.48 -5.73 64.82
C SER A 755 -100.97 -5.74 64.45
N LEU A 756 -101.30 -5.80 63.16
CA LEU A 756 -102.68 -5.91 62.66
C LEU A 756 -103.33 -7.23 63.08
N LEU A 757 -102.60 -8.33 62.99
CA LEU A 757 -103.05 -9.65 63.42
C LEU A 757 -103.29 -9.66 64.93
N ALA A 758 -102.38 -9.08 65.71
CA ALA A 758 -102.54 -8.89 67.14
C ALA A 758 -103.81 -8.11 67.48
N VAL A 759 -104.05 -6.97 66.81
CA VAL A 759 -105.30 -6.21 66.97
C VAL A 759 -106.51 -7.07 66.65
N ARG A 760 -106.49 -7.82 65.54
CA ARG A 760 -107.62 -8.66 65.13
C ARG A 760 -107.91 -9.75 66.17
N LEU A 761 -106.89 -10.42 66.68
CA LEU A 761 -107.01 -11.50 67.67
C LEU A 761 -107.49 -10.97 69.03
N HIS A 762 -107.03 -9.79 69.45
CA HIS A 762 -107.31 -9.24 70.79
C HIS A 762 -108.48 -8.25 70.84
N LYS A 763 -109.16 -7.98 69.72
CA LYS A 763 -110.32 -7.08 69.68
C LYS A 763 -111.64 -7.76 70.09
N THR A 764 -111.74 -9.08 69.91
CA THR A 764 -112.87 -9.87 70.44
C THR A 764 -112.57 -10.32 71.85
N TRP A 765 -113.24 -9.73 72.83
CA TRP A 765 -113.08 -10.11 74.23
C TRP A 765 -113.88 -11.38 74.51
N THR A 766 -113.20 -12.40 75.02
CA THR A 766 -113.85 -13.61 75.51
C THR A 766 -114.38 -13.35 76.93
N LEU A 767 -115.32 -14.15 77.42
CA LEU A 767 -115.84 -14.02 78.79
C LEU A 767 -114.72 -14.04 79.85
N LYS A 768 -113.61 -14.74 79.57
CA LYS A 768 -112.42 -14.80 80.40
C LYS A 768 -111.65 -13.47 80.48
N THR A 769 -111.82 -12.56 79.52
CA THR A 769 -111.17 -11.23 79.46
C THR A 769 -112.01 -10.13 80.13
N LEU A 770 -113.24 -10.42 80.56
CA LEU A 770 -114.19 -9.48 81.15
C LEU A 770 -114.43 -9.70 82.65
N GLN A 771 -113.82 -10.72 83.27
CA GLN A 771 -113.84 -10.86 84.73
C GLN A 771 -112.91 -9.83 85.37
N PRO A 772 -113.39 -9.01 86.33
CA PRO A 772 -112.50 -8.17 87.13
C PRO A 772 -111.60 -9.09 87.98
N GLU A 773 -110.28 -8.91 87.86
CA GLU A 773 -109.33 -9.46 88.83
C GLU A 773 -109.62 -8.77 90.18
N LEU A 774 -110.36 -9.44 91.05
CA LEU A 774 -110.51 -9.08 92.46
C LEU A 774 -109.11 -9.18 93.09
N GLY A 775 -108.66 -8.09 93.69
CA GLY A 775 -107.25 -7.89 94.05
C GLY A 775 -106.64 -8.91 95.01
N GLU A 776 -105.34 -9.13 94.80
CA GLU A 776 -104.31 -9.02 95.84
C GLU A 776 -103.22 -8.06 95.37
#